data_AF-A0A2E6EKU9-F1
#
_entry.id   AF-A0A2E6EKU9-F1
#
_cell.length_a   1.000
_cell.length_b   1.000
_cell.length_c   1.000
_cell.angle_alpha   90.00
_cell.angle_beta   90.00
_cell.angle_gamma   90.00
#
_symmetry.space_group_name_H-M   'P 1'
#
loop_
_entity.id
_entity.type
_entity.pdbx_description
1 polymer ?
#
loop_
_entity_poly.entity_id
_entity_poly.type
_entity_poly.pdbx_seq_one_letter_code
_entity_poly.pdbx_strand_id
1 'polypeptide(L)'
;MTRNSPRPLLLLVAFLLSLPLSACWEGWSAGDDDDSNSLSGDDSDGDGIPDAVEGADDADGDGIPNYLDEDSDGDGIPDAVEGADDADGDGIPNFLDLDSDDDGIPDAVEGDGDADGDGIPDFLDTDSDGDGIPDSVEGSGDDDGDGIPNYLDLDSDGDGWPDSAEGDGDADGDGIPNFLDTDSDGDGIPDAQDDDLDGDGIPNSVEIGPDPNNPVDSDGDGIADIFDTDSDNDGIPDAIEGADDADGDGIPNYLDDDSDGDGWLDAQEGYEDIDGDGIPNFLDLDSDGDGEGDSSDSDVDGDGIPNSVEFGPGGQANPVDSDGDGVPDFFDTDSDGDGIPDSVEGADDPDGDGIPNYLDDDSDGDGVPDNHEGYDDIDGDGIPNFLDEDSDGDGVPDGVDPDYDGDGIPNDQEGTGDTDGDGIPDYADADSDNDGILDSDEVDNGTDPYNPDTDGDGWTDLQEQICGTDPLDALDFCPDGIGVQVPGNLRSTIDISFETQVQLGDVMFILDETGSMQGTLDDVKNNFAAVATQAESFIPDLTFGVASFDDYNYGRMGSGSDKPFHHRQQQTSDLSLAQAALNGLYAGGGWDWPESTVEALYQGAIGSGYDQNCNGVYDSGQDVYPFIADPEGDGISNTFPGDFTERYDPSVPGTGQYDPSIPGDAFRLGGNGFRQGAVPILVYTTDATVRNGGLATSEGPKSELFPAGVPTGCQPDAISALLGPSLQSRDAKAIGVAARTGDAISAMHTIAEFTDSYFDLNSNGQADPGEHMVYTSGSYDIVDRVTEGIEEFTANVTYDLTMVIDPDNVANLDNEAIVNVTPNVYYDVPALNTVTFSFTLEPTPAAAATMFSDTVYEVPVVLYGNGQVVLANWNLIFVVTLSP
;
A
#
# COMPACT_ATOMS: atom_id res chain seq x y z
N MET A 1 19.47 -42.20 -40.90
CA MET A 1 20.50 -42.99 -41.65
C MET A 1 21.71 -42.08 -41.88
N THR A 2 22.83 -42.59 -42.42
CA THR A 2 24.00 -41.81 -42.92
C THR A 2 23.62 -40.47 -43.59
N ARG A 3 24.36 -39.34 -43.49
CA ARG A 3 25.80 -39.06 -43.15
C ARG A 3 25.98 -37.52 -43.08
N ASN A 4 26.92 -36.90 -42.34
CA ASN A 4 28.38 -36.77 -42.65
C ASN A 4 29.16 -36.09 -41.47
N SER A 5 30.46 -35.80 -41.63
CA SER A 5 31.42 -35.17 -40.65
C SER A 5 32.49 -34.35 -41.44
N PRO A 6 33.56 -33.68 -40.92
CA PRO A 6 34.30 -33.87 -39.64
C PRO A 6 35.02 -32.63 -38.93
N ARG A 7 35.69 -32.93 -37.79
CA ARG A 7 36.77 -32.23 -37.01
C ARG A 7 38.08 -31.89 -37.82
N PRO A 8 39.23 -31.31 -37.32
CA PRO A 8 39.73 -31.17 -35.89
C PRO A 8 40.72 -30.03 -35.44
N LEU A 9 40.99 -29.89 -34.12
CA LEU A 9 42.25 -29.52 -33.38
C LEU A 9 41.96 -29.52 -31.81
N LEU A 10 42.73 -29.05 -30.78
CA LEU A 10 44.17 -29.12 -30.40
C LEU A 10 44.44 -29.08 -28.84
N LEU A 11 45.24 -30.02 -28.29
CA LEU A 11 46.28 -29.97 -27.19
C LEU A 11 46.21 -28.95 -25.97
N LEU A 12 46.04 -29.36 -24.68
CA LEU A 12 47.03 -29.77 -23.61
C LEU A 12 48.01 -28.65 -23.12
N VAL A 13 48.23 -28.36 -21.82
CA VAL A 13 48.95 -29.14 -20.74
C VAL A 13 48.66 -28.57 -19.31
N ALA A 14 48.77 -29.38 -18.25
CA ALA A 14 48.85 -28.95 -16.83
C ALA A 14 49.94 -29.72 -16.04
N PHE A 15 50.48 -29.17 -14.93
CA PHE A 15 51.42 -29.90 -14.03
C PHE A 15 51.58 -29.31 -12.60
N LEU A 16 51.40 -30.15 -11.57
CA LEU A 16 51.68 -29.86 -10.14
C LEU A 16 53.12 -30.23 -9.74
N LEU A 17 53.68 -29.58 -8.71
CA LEU A 17 54.99 -29.93 -8.13
C LEU A 17 55.07 -29.64 -6.61
N SER A 18 55.83 -30.46 -5.88
CA SER A 18 56.14 -30.24 -4.46
C SER A 18 57.54 -30.75 -4.07
N LEU A 19 58.10 -30.14 -3.03
CA LEU A 19 59.47 -30.28 -2.48
C LEU A 19 59.66 -31.62 -1.69
N PRO A 20 60.85 -32.00 -1.11
CA PRO A 20 62.03 -31.16 -0.79
C PRO A 20 63.46 -31.79 -0.86
N LEU A 21 64.47 -30.92 -0.62
CA LEU A 21 65.76 -31.12 0.10
C LEU A 21 66.69 -32.34 -0.22
N SER A 22 67.94 -32.07 -0.66
CA SER A 22 69.20 -32.51 0.05
C SER A 22 70.56 -32.24 -0.67
N ALA A 23 71.33 -31.28 -0.14
CA ALA A 23 72.75 -31.37 0.30
C ALA A 23 73.98 -31.70 -0.64
N CYS A 24 75.05 -30.92 -0.39
CA CYS A 24 76.48 -31.30 -0.25
C CYS A 24 77.54 -31.28 -1.40
N TRP A 25 78.38 -30.21 -1.41
CA TRP A 25 79.78 -30.19 -0.87
C TRP A 25 81.04 -30.18 -1.82
N GLU A 26 81.79 -29.05 -1.77
CA GLU A 26 83.27 -28.80 -1.89
C GLU A 26 84.16 -29.35 -3.05
N GLY A 27 85.12 -28.51 -3.53
CA GLY A 27 86.20 -28.97 -4.45
C GLY A 27 87.25 -27.95 -4.99
N TRP A 28 88.06 -27.31 -4.13
CA TRP A 28 89.18 -26.35 -4.45
C TRP A 28 90.00 -26.51 -5.75
N SER A 29 90.41 -25.36 -6.36
CA SER A 29 91.83 -24.93 -6.46
C SER A 29 91.96 -23.47 -6.94
N ALA A 30 92.90 -22.69 -6.36
CA ALA A 30 93.09 -21.24 -6.61
C ALA A 30 94.19 -20.87 -7.65
N GLY A 31 94.24 -19.59 -8.03
CA GLY A 31 95.34 -18.92 -8.76
C GLY A 31 95.06 -17.42 -8.96
N ASP A 32 96.02 -16.55 -8.62
CA ASP A 32 95.83 -15.10 -8.39
C ASP A 32 96.11 -14.16 -9.61
N ASP A 33 95.72 -12.89 -9.42
CA ASP A 33 96.26 -11.61 -9.93
C ASP A 33 95.90 -10.99 -11.31
N ASP A 34 95.70 -9.66 -11.25
CA ASP A 34 95.76 -8.56 -12.23
C ASP A 34 94.74 -8.42 -13.38
N ASP A 35 93.76 -7.53 -13.13
CA ASP A 35 93.24 -6.44 -13.98
C ASP A 35 93.13 -6.60 -15.51
N SER A 36 91.90 -6.43 -16.04
CA SER A 36 91.50 -5.10 -16.57
C SER A 36 90.09 -5.04 -17.20
N ASN A 37 89.48 -3.86 -17.07
CA ASN A 37 88.41 -3.28 -17.91
C ASN A 37 86.94 -3.64 -17.60
N SER A 38 86.37 -2.92 -16.62
CA SER A 38 85.10 -2.17 -16.74
C SER A 38 83.91 -2.90 -17.36
N LEU A 39 83.15 -3.57 -16.50
CA LEU A 39 81.82 -3.12 -16.04
C LEU A 39 81.74 -3.60 -14.58
N SER A 40 81.73 -2.67 -13.64
CA SER A 40 81.48 -2.95 -12.23
C SER A 40 80.02 -2.62 -11.94
N GLY A 41 79.32 -3.52 -11.26
CA GLY A 41 78.56 -3.06 -10.11
C GLY A 41 79.61 -2.80 -9.05
N ASP A 42 79.97 -1.53 -8.94
CA ASP A 42 80.35 -0.99 -7.65
C ASP A 42 78.98 -0.68 -6.99
N ASP A 43 78.84 -1.00 -5.71
CA ASP A 43 77.77 -0.55 -4.81
C ASP A 43 78.53 0.09 -3.62
N SER A 44 78.04 1.21 -3.08
CA SER A 44 78.91 2.16 -2.36
C SER A 44 78.59 2.31 -0.87
N ASP A 45 77.31 2.16 -0.56
CA ASP A 45 76.53 2.07 0.67
C ASP A 45 76.44 0.59 1.09
N GLY A 46 75.87 -0.24 0.21
CA GLY A 46 75.85 -1.71 0.28
C GLY A 46 74.46 -2.33 0.37
N ASP A 47 73.47 -1.70 -0.26
CA ASP A 47 72.04 -2.04 -0.28
C ASP A 47 71.76 -3.31 -1.15
N GLY A 48 72.15 -3.30 -2.42
CA GLY A 48 71.77 -4.28 -3.44
C GLY A 48 71.73 -3.72 -4.88
N ILE A 49 71.38 -2.45 -5.05
CA ILE A 49 71.37 -1.67 -6.29
C ILE A 49 72.83 -1.20 -6.59
N PRO A 50 73.25 -0.95 -7.85
CA PRO A 50 74.68 -0.74 -8.15
C PRO A 50 75.05 0.54 -8.93
N ASP A 51 75.52 1.60 -8.24
CA ASP A 51 76.21 2.90 -8.57
C ASP A 51 75.71 3.70 -9.81
N ALA A 52 75.08 3.02 -10.75
CA ALA A 52 74.82 3.39 -12.13
C ALA A 52 73.34 3.17 -12.50
N VAL A 53 72.53 2.80 -11.52
CA VAL A 53 71.07 2.75 -11.57
C VAL A 53 70.52 3.96 -10.81
N GLU A 54 70.85 4.10 -9.53
CA GLU A 54 70.60 5.26 -8.65
C GLU A 54 71.17 6.56 -9.25
N GLY A 55 72.32 6.45 -9.92
CA GLY A 55 72.93 7.56 -10.63
C GLY A 55 73.75 8.48 -9.72
N ALA A 56 73.55 9.80 -9.85
CA ALA A 56 74.34 10.80 -9.11
C ALA A 56 73.63 12.15 -8.98
N ASP A 57 72.30 12.12 -8.99
CA ASP A 57 71.45 13.22 -8.58
C ASP A 57 71.16 13.07 -7.06
N ASP A 58 70.14 13.73 -6.52
CA ASP A 58 69.99 14.10 -5.09
C ASP A 58 68.49 14.37 -4.91
N ALA A 59 67.70 13.34 -4.54
CA ALA A 59 66.23 13.32 -4.68
C ALA A 59 65.51 14.00 -3.49
N ASP A 60 65.69 13.50 -2.25
CA ASP A 60 65.15 14.13 -1.02
C ASP A 60 65.63 15.60 -0.85
N GLY A 61 66.90 15.84 -1.18
CA GLY A 61 67.60 17.12 -1.06
C GLY A 61 68.39 17.36 0.25
N ASP A 62 68.74 16.34 1.05
CA ASP A 62 69.71 16.42 2.15
C ASP A 62 71.06 16.95 1.64
N GLY A 63 71.48 16.45 0.48
CA GLY A 63 72.78 16.69 -0.13
C GLY A 63 73.77 15.53 -0.01
N ILE A 64 73.29 14.33 0.33
CA ILE A 64 73.86 13.06 -0.12
C ILE A 64 73.27 12.77 -1.52
N PRO A 65 74.04 12.22 -2.48
CA PRO A 65 73.49 11.76 -3.76
C PRO A 65 73.16 10.26 -3.71
N ASN A 66 72.03 9.88 -4.29
CA ASN A 66 71.33 8.57 -4.17
C ASN A 66 72.26 7.35 -4.03
N TYR A 67 73.25 7.18 -4.92
CA TYR A 67 74.31 6.13 -4.88
C TYR A 67 75.27 6.14 -3.65
N LEU A 68 74.89 6.82 -2.57
CA LEU A 68 75.60 6.93 -1.29
C LEU A 68 74.65 7.05 -0.08
N ASP A 69 73.33 6.97 -0.28
CA ASP A 69 72.37 6.97 0.83
C ASP A 69 71.96 5.55 1.26
N GLU A 70 71.07 5.46 2.24
CA GLU A 70 70.45 4.21 2.70
C GLU A 70 68.89 4.33 2.70
N ASP A 71 68.36 5.37 2.03
CA ASP A 71 67.03 6.02 2.12
C ASP A 71 67.10 7.21 1.10
N SER A 72 66.72 7.01 -0.17
CA SER A 72 67.12 7.87 -1.31
C SER A 72 66.17 9.03 -1.67
N ASP A 73 64.87 8.81 -1.53
CA ASP A 73 63.74 9.70 -1.80
C ASP A 73 63.31 10.48 -0.52
N GLY A 74 63.39 9.82 0.65
CA GLY A 74 63.17 10.39 1.98
C GLY A 74 61.88 9.98 2.72
N ASP A 75 61.14 8.96 2.27
CA ASP A 75 59.90 8.45 2.89
C ASP A 75 60.14 7.86 4.32
N GLY A 76 61.11 6.93 4.44
CA GLY A 76 61.38 6.12 5.62
C GLY A 76 61.61 4.62 5.37
N ILE A 77 61.26 4.09 4.20
CA ILE A 77 61.69 2.78 3.68
C ILE A 77 63.14 2.92 3.15
N PRO A 78 63.99 1.85 3.14
CA PRO A 78 65.39 1.97 2.72
C PRO A 78 65.75 1.12 1.50
N ASP A 79 66.26 1.75 0.42
CA ASP A 79 66.55 1.30 -0.99
C ASP A 79 66.72 -0.21 -1.25
N ALA A 80 67.27 -0.93 -0.28
CA ALA A 80 67.39 -2.39 -0.24
C ALA A 80 66.05 -3.15 -0.07
N VAL A 81 64.92 -2.46 0.13
CA VAL A 81 63.58 -3.05 0.34
C VAL A 81 62.73 -2.90 -0.92
N GLU A 82 62.48 -1.67 -1.36
CA GLU A 82 61.81 -1.32 -2.64
C GLU A 82 62.59 -1.90 -3.83
N GLY A 83 63.91 -1.73 -3.82
CA GLY A 83 64.77 -2.17 -4.89
C GLY A 83 64.63 -1.33 -6.16
N ALA A 84 65.15 -1.86 -7.27
CA ALA A 84 65.29 -1.13 -8.55
C ALA A 84 64.52 -1.80 -9.71
N ASP A 85 63.34 -2.32 -9.41
CA ASP A 85 62.31 -2.52 -10.42
C ASP A 85 61.43 -1.23 -10.49
N ASP A 86 60.24 -1.28 -11.07
CA ASP A 86 59.49 -0.16 -11.68
C ASP A 86 58.04 -0.69 -11.77
N ALA A 87 57.20 -0.38 -10.75
CA ALA A 87 55.95 -1.12 -10.47
C ALA A 87 54.76 -0.59 -11.29
N ASP A 88 54.39 0.69 -11.14
CA ASP A 88 53.36 1.38 -11.93
C ASP A 88 53.68 1.36 -13.46
N GLY A 89 54.95 1.64 -13.79
CA GLY A 89 55.47 1.77 -15.15
C GLY A 89 55.63 3.20 -15.70
N ASP A 90 55.57 4.28 -14.90
CA ASP A 90 55.96 5.65 -15.29
C ASP A 90 57.38 5.66 -15.85
N GLY A 91 58.26 4.94 -15.16
CA GLY A 91 59.71 4.89 -15.40
C GLY A 91 60.55 5.66 -14.39
N ILE A 92 59.99 6.06 -13.26
CA ILE A 92 60.71 6.22 -11.99
C ILE A 92 60.79 4.83 -11.32
N PRO A 93 61.97 4.37 -10.88
CA PRO A 93 62.08 3.15 -10.09
C PRO A 93 61.70 3.40 -8.63
N ASN A 94 61.07 2.42 -7.98
CA ASN A 94 60.43 2.49 -6.66
C ASN A 94 61.28 3.25 -5.61
N PHE A 95 62.58 2.91 -5.44
CA PHE A 95 63.53 3.60 -4.54
C PHE A 95 63.81 5.10 -4.84
N LEU A 96 63.06 5.72 -5.74
CA LEU A 96 63.11 7.13 -6.13
C LEU A 96 61.73 7.76 -6.33
N ASP A 97 60.65 7.01 -6.12
CA ASP A 97 59.31 7.57 -6.04
C ASP A 97 58.87 7.80 -4.59
N LEU A 98 57.60 8.18 -4.40
CA LEU A 98 56.99 8.48 -3.11
C LEU A 98 55.56 7.90 -3.01
N ASP A 99 55.17 7.12 -4.01
CA ASP A 99 53.82 6.67 -4.40
C ASP A 99 54.08 5.54 -5.43
N SER A 100 54.58 4.39 -4.97
CA SER A 100 55.34 3.42 -5.80
C SER A 100 54.52 2.66 -6.86
N ASP A 101 53.19 2.61 -6.75
CA ASP A 101 52.25 2.01 -7.69
C ASP A 101 51.18 2.98 -8.25
N ASP A 102 51.23 4.27 -7.89
CA ASP A 102 50.34 5.38 -8.35
C ASP A 102 48.86 5.20 -7.92
N ASP A 103 48.61 4.58 -6.76
CA ASP A 103 47.29 4.47 -6.12
C ASP A 103 46.84 5.80 -5.46
N GLY A 104 47.78 6.54 -4.85
CA GLY A 104 47.57 7.81 -4.15
C GLY A 104 47.81 7.79 -2.63
N ILE A 105 48.12 6.65 -2.03
CA ILE A 105 48.66 6.50 -0.68
C ILE A 105 50.21 6.52 -0.77
N PRO A 106 50.92 7.43 -0.07
CA PRO A 106 52.37 7.58 -0.30
C PRO A 106 53.23 6.73 0.65
N ASP A 107 54.11 5.85 0.12
CA ASP A 107 54.97 4.79 0.73
C ASP A 107 55.31 4.93 2.23
N ALA A 108 55.54 6.16 2.68
CA ALA A 108 55.71 6.54 4.09
C ALA A 108 54.50 6.26 5.00
N VAL A 109 53.35 5.86 4.47
CA VAL A 109 52.08 5.65 5.19
C VAL A 109 51.86 4.16 5.48
N GLU A 110 51.99 3.31 4.46
CA GLU A 110 51.87 1.84 4.49
C GLU A 110 53.13 1.23 5.11
N GLY A 111 54.30 1.43 4.47
CA GLY A 111 55.62 1.00 4.97
C GLY A 111 55.98 -0.47 4.66
N ASP A 112 56.95 -1.03 5.43
CA ASP A 112 57.54 -2.37 5.16
C ASP A 112 56.66 -3.57 5.59
N GLY A 113 55.40 -3.58 5.14
CA GLY A 113 54.34 -4.55 5.41
C GLY A 113 54.40 -5.88 4.64
N ASP A 114 53.24 -6.56 4.59
CA ASP A 114 52.88 -7.90 4.05
C ASP A 114 51.55 -8.30 4.76
N ALA A 115 50.45 -7.57 4.50
CA ALA A 115 49.19 -7.67 5.26
C ALA A 115 48.36 -8.93 4.95
N ASP A 116 47.98 -9.20 3.70
CA ASP A 116 47.32 -10.45 3.28
C ASP A 116 48.22 -11.69 3.54
N GLY A 117 49.51 -11.57 3.22
CA GLY A 117 50.54 -12.60 3.31
C GLY A 117 50.93 -13.33 2.00
N ASP A 118 50.65 -12.80 0.81
CA ASP A 118 51.21 -13.23 -0.49
C ASP A 118 52.74 -13.16 -0.47
N GLY A 119 53.25 -12.00 -0.05
CA GLY A 119 54.66 -11.64 -0.03
C GLY A 119 55.10 -10.60 -1.05
N ILE A 120 54.16 -9.85 -1.63
CA ILE A 120 54.33 -8.42 -1.96
C ILE A 120 54.19 -7.63 -0.62
N PRO A 121 54.91 -6.51 -0.41
CA PRO A 121 54.68 -5.61 0.73
C PRO A 121 53.69 -4.50 0.36
N ASP A 122 52.86 -4.08 1.32
CA ASP A 122 51.78 -3.08 1.21
C ASP A 122 52.09 -1.93 0.23
N PHE A 123 53.21 -1.22 0.38
CA PHE A 123 53.66 -0.11 -0.52
C PHE A 123 53.96 -0.48 -2.00
N LEU A 124 53.57 -1.67 -2.45
CA LEU A 124 53.74 -2.22 -3.80
C LEU A 124 52.57 -3.11 -4.24
N ASP A 125 51.47 -3.16 -3.48
CA ASP A 125 50.25 -3.89 -3.82
C ASP A 125 49.05 -2.93 -3.82
N THR A 126 48.24 -2.99 -4.87
CA THR A 126 47.08 -2.11 -5.08
C THR A 126 45.78 -2.74 -4.56
N ASP A 127 45.92 -3.58 -3.54
CA ASP A 127 44.96 -4.50 -2.90
C ASP A 127 45.71 -5.08 -1.67
N SER A 128 46.07 -4.19 -0.72
CA SER A 128 47.07 -4.45 0.33
C SER A 128 46.69 -5.60 1.28
N ASP A 129 45.41 -5.75 1.59
CA ASP A 129 44.93 -6.74 2.56
C ASP A 129 44.28 -7.98 1.91
N GLY A 130 44.01 -7.92 0.60
CA GLY A 130 43.67 -9.04 -0.27
C GLY A 130 42.18 -9.36 -0.35
N ASP A 131 41.31 -8.37 -0.14
CA ASP A 131 39.85 -8.53 -0.07
C ASP A 131 39.16 -8.43 -1.45
N GLY A 132 39.56 -7.46 -2.28
CA GLY A 132 39.02 -7.20 -3.62
C GLY A 132 38.87 -5.71 -3.97
N ILE A 133 38.76 -4.81 -2.98
CA ILE A 133 38.67 -3.36 -3.15
C ILE A 133 40.10 -2.79 -3.25
N PRO A 134 40.41 -1.85 -4.18
CA PRO A 134 41.76 -1.29 -4.27
C PRO A 134 42.02 -0.15 -3.27
N ASP A 135 43.23 -0.09 -2.68
CA ASP A 135 43.73 0.95 -1.75
C ASP A 135 43.37 2.38 -2.16
N SER A 136 43.37 2.66 -3.47
CA SER A 136 43.04 3.96 -4.07
C SER A 136 41.58 4.43 -3.89
N VAL A 137 40.68 3.51 -3.52
CA VAL A 137 39.25 3.73 -3.27
C VAL A 137 39.01 3.94 -1.78
N GLU A 138 39.48 3.00 -0.95
CA GLU A 138 39.36 2.99 0.52
C GLU A 138 40.14 4.15 1.16
N GLY A 139 41.38 4.34 0.70
CA GLY A 139 42.31 5.35 1.16
C GLY A 139 42.78 5.17 2.61
N SER A 140 43.57 6.14 3.07
CA SER A 140 44.14 6.15 4.43
C SER A 140 43.15 6.59 5.54
N GLY A 141 42.01 5.92 5.63
CA GLY A 141 40.96 6.11 6.65
C GLY A 141 41.32 5.59 8.06
N ASP A 142 40.30 5.46 8.92
CA ASP A 142 40.28 4.91 10.31
C ASP A 142 38.83 5.15 10.84
N ASP A 143 37.82 4.60 10.16
CA ASP A 143 36.42 5.05 10.31
C ASP A 143 35.66 4.39 11.48
N ASP A 144 35.80 3.08 11.75
CA ASP A 144 35.40 2.46 13.04
C ASP A 144 36.16 3.09 14.24
N GLY A 145 37.45 3.35 14.04
CA GLY A 145 38.36 3.95 15.02
C GLY A 145 39.11 2.98 15.97
N ASP A 146 39.32 1.71 15.62
CA ASP A 146 40.25 0.77 16.28
C ASP A 146 41.69 1.28 16.18
N GLY A 147 42.06 1.80 15.00
CA GLY A 147 43.38 2.27 14.64
C GLY A 147 44.15 1.34 13.70
N ILE A 148 43.44 0.55 12.90
CA ILE A 148 43.86 0.04 11.59
C ILE A 148 43.24 1.00 10.53
N PRO A 149 43.95 1.40 9.47
CA PRO A 149 43.36 2.14 8.35
C PRO A 149 42.57 1.23 7.41
N ASN A 150 41.60 1.77 6.69
CA ASN A 150 40.67 1.04 5.80
C ASN A 150 41.41 0.07 4.86
N TYR A 151 42.39 0.55 4.07
CA TYR A 151 43.30 -0.25 3.20
C TYR A 151 44.13 -1.37 3.86
N LEU A 152 43.89 -1.69 5.14
CA LEU A 152 44.51 -2.76 5.92
C LEU A 152 43.53 -3.50 6.86
N ASP A 153 42.21 -3.27 6.78
CA ASP A 153 41.19 -3.95 7.61
C ASP A 153 40.00 -4.50 6.78
N LEU A 154 39.49 -5.65 7.24
CA LEU A 154 38.47 -6.47 6.54
C LEU A 154 37.06 -6.30 7.15
N ASP A 155 36.80 -5.12 7.73
CA ASP A 155 35.67 -4.75 8.62
C ASP A 155 35.74 -3.21 8.86
N SER A 156 35.85 -2.38 7.80
CA SER A 156 36.32 -0.97 7.85
C SER A 156 35.42 -0.01 8.65
N ASP A 157 34.09 -0.18 8.58
CA ASP A 157 33.11 0.61 9.35
C ASP A 157 32.96 0.09 10.82
N GLY A 158 33.25 -1.20 11.02
CA GLY A 158 33.16 -1.95 12.27
C GLY A 158 31.78 -2.56 12.60
N ASP A 159 30.89 -2.71 11.61
CA ASP A 159 29.58 -3.37 11.71
C ASP A 159 29.73 -4.87 12.07
N GLY A 160 30.50 -5.58 11.24
CA GLY A 160 30.72 -7.02 11.31
C GLY A 160 30.27 -7.83 10.07
N TRP A 161 29.87 -7.17 8.98
CA TRP A 161 30.12 -7.67 7.62
C TRP A 161 31.62 -7.45 7.22
N PRO A 162 32.09 -8.00 6.08
CA PRO A 162 33.45 -7.76 5.59
C PRO A 162 33.49 -7.12 4.19
N ASP A 163 34.17 -5.98 4.06
CA ASP A 163 34.30 -5.09 2.90
C ASP A 163 34.15 -5.80 1.52
N SER A 164 34.91 -6.88 1.30
CA SER A 164 34.85 -7.88 0.20
C SER A 164 33.50 -8.54 -0.14
N ALA A 165 32.43 -8.15 0.54
CA ALA A 165 31.05 -8.57 0.30
C ALA A 165 30.09 -7.37 0.16
N GLU A 166 30.46 -6.21 0.71
CA GLU A 166 29.73 -4.94 0.59
C GLU A 166 30.10 -4.18 -0.71
N GLY A 167 31.34 -4.35 -1.19
CA GLY A 167 31.84 -3.78 -2.45
C GLY A 167 32.04 -2.26 -2.41
N ASP A 168 32.46 -1.66 -3.54
CA ASP A 168 32.58 -0.19 -3.69
C ASP A 168 31.31 0.50 -4.21
N GLY A 169 30.15 -0.17 -4.08
CA GLY A 169 28.80 0.38 -4.31
C GLY A 169 28.41 1.47 -3.30
N ASP A 170 27.31 2.20 -3.59
CA ASP A 170 26.83 3.40 -2.87
C ASP A 170 25.29 3.37 -2.92
N ALA A 171 24.67 2.50 -2.12
CA ALA A 171 23.26 2.08 -2.30
C ALA A 171 22.23 3.22 -2.06
N ASP A 172 22.37 4.02 -0.99
CA ASP A 172 21.49 5.19 -0.75
C ASP A 172 21.85 6.43 -1.62
N GLY A 173 23.07 6.47 -2.16
CA GLY A 173 23.57 7.55 -3.01
C GLY A 173 24.00 8.84 -2.26
N ASP A 174 24.29 8.79 -0.95
CA ASP A 174 24.94 9.90 -0.21
C ASP A 174 26.33 10.23 -0.78
N GLY A 175 27.04 9.23 -1.32
CA GLY A 175 28.43 9.30 -1.73
C GLY A 175 29.41 8.79 -0.68
N ILE A 176 28.97 7.83 0.15
CA ILE A 176 29.79 7.00 1.04
C ILE A 176 29.59 5.56 0.57
N PRO A 177 30.65 4.85 0.13
CA PRO A 177 30.50 3.47 -0.31
C PRO A 177 30.06 2.55 0.83
N ASN A 178 29.34 1.46 0.50
CA ASN A 178 28.75 0.51 1.44
C ASN A 178 29.75 0.05 2.53
N PHE A 179 30.96 -0.38 2.14
CA PHE A 179 32.03 -0.81 3.06
C PHE A 179 32.52 0.26 4.06
N LEU A 180 32.05 1.52 3.95
CA LEU A 180 32.38 2.65 4.83
C LEU A 180 31.15 3.28 5.53
N ASP A 181 29.92 2.78 5.31
CA ASP A 181 28.75 3.19 6.10
C ASP A 181 28.20 2.04 6.96
N THR A 182 27.32 2.43 7.88
CA THR A 182 26.78 1.62 8.98
C THR A 182 25.26 1.49 8.88
N ASP A 183 24.67 1.92 7.77
CA ASP A 183 23.25 2.25 7.56
C ASP A 183 22.98 2.26 6.01
N SER A 184 23.47 1.26 5.27
CA SER A 184 23.78 1.31 3.82
C SER A 184 22.64 1.71 2.87
N ASP A 185 21.39 1.36 3.19
CA ASP A 185 20.19 1.71 2.42
C ASP A 185 19.59 3.09 2.79
N GLY A 186 20.05 3.69 3.88
CA GLY A 186 19.54 4.95 4.42
C GLY A 186 18.19 4.90 5.16
N ASP A 187 17.57 3.73 5.44
CA ASP A 187 16.32 3.62 6.25
C ASP A 187 16.50 4.22 7.65
N GLY A 188 17.66 3.94 8.25
CA GLY A 188 17.97 4.24 9.64
C GLY A 188 17.92 3.04 10.60
N ILE A 189 18.02 1.82 10.08
CA ILE A 189 18.32 0.59 10.83
C ILE A 189 19.72 0.09 10.44
N PRO A 190 20.72 0.23 11.33
CA PRO A 190 22.10 -0.16 11.04
C PRO A 190 22.31 -1.64 10.72
N ASP A 191 23.06 -1.92 9.66
CA ASP A 191 23.27 -3.16 8.91
C ASP A 191 23.33 -4.45 9.76
N ALA A 192 24.14 -4.52 10.82
CA ALA A 192 24.19 -5.65 11.78
C ALA A 192 22.88 -5.89 12.56
N GLN A 193 21.82 -5.15 12.26
CA GLN A 193 20.48 -5.30 12.81
C GLN A 193 19.37 -5.46 11.76
N ASP A 194 19.64 -5.31 10.47
CA ASP A 194 18.59 -5.48 9.46
C ASP A 194 18.39 -6.93 9.02
N ASP A 195 17.21 -7.19 8.45
CA ASP A 195 16.76 -8.39 7.77
C ASP A 195 16.60 -8.12 6.23
N ASP A 196 16.97 -6.93 5.72
CA ASP A 196 16.87 -6.34 4.34
C ASP A 196 18.06 -5.31 4.22
N LEU A 197 18.98 -5.32 3.23
CA LEU A 197 20.25 -4.52 3.31
C LEU A 197 20.54 -3.54 2.16
N ASP A 198 20.09 -3.85 0.96
CA ASP A 198 20.05 -3.01 -0.24
C ASP A 198 18.74 -2.19 -0.33
N GLY A 199 17.71 -2.63 0.39
CA GLY A 199 16.42 -1.95 0.54
C GLY A 199 15.43 -2.23 -0.59
N ASP A 200 15.69 -3.25 -1.42
CA ASP A 200 14.84 -3.64 -2.55
C ASP A 200 13.48 -4.22 -2.07
N GLY A 201 13.47 -4.89 -0.91
CA GLY A 201 12.31 -5.51 -0.28
C GLY A 201 12.26 -7.05 -0.35
N ILE A 202 13.26 -7.68 -0.98
CA ILE A 202 13.61 -9.10 -0.83
C ILE A 202 14.53 -9.21 0.41
N PRO A 203 14.17 -9.97 1.46
CA PRO A 203 14.87 -9.82 2.73
C PRO A 203 15.94 -10.89 2.93
N ASN A 204 17.24 -10.48 2.91
CA ASN A 204 18.59 -11.03 3.29
C ASN A 204 18.80 -12.53 3.56
N SER A 205 17.73 -13.21 3.88
CA SER A 205 17.55 -14.63 4.12
C SER A 205 17.23 -15.43 2.85
N VAL A 206 17.09 -14.79 1.68
CA VAL A 206 16.76 -15.45 0.40
C VAL A 206 18.00 -15.65 -0.46
N GLU A 207 18.69 -14.53 -0.71
CA GLU A 207 19.78 -14.20 -1.62
C GLU A 207 21.16 -14.60 -1.04
N ILE A 208 21.44 -14.29 0.25
CA ILE A 208 22.68 -14.71 0.98
C ILE A 208 23.01 -16.21 0.84
N GLY A 209 22.00 -17.01 0.53
CA GLY A 209 22.16 -18.35 0.02
C GLY A 209 22.81 -19.33 1.00
N PRO A 210 23.89 -20.04 0.62
CA PRO A 210 24.31 -21.25 1.33
C PRO A 210 25.33 -21.08 2.46
N ASP A 211 26.11 -19.99 2.52
CA ASP A 211 27.19 -19.81 3.52
C ASP A 211 27.45 -18.32 3.85
N PRO A 212 26.82 -17.72 4.89
CA PRO A 212 26.97 -16.32 5.31
C PRO A 212 28.37 -15.88 5.83
N ASN A 213 29.42 -16.17 5.06
CA ASN A 213 30.84 -15.79 5.23
C ASN A 213 31.52 -15.73 3.82
N ASN A 214 30.67 -15.64 2.79
CA ASN A 214 30.87 -15.70 1.34
C ASN A 214 29.41 -15.74 0.82
N PRO A 215 28.69 -14.60 0.78
CA PRO A 215 27.35 -14.54 0.18
C PRO A 215 27.39 -15.01 -1.28
N VAL A 216 26.22 -14.99 -1.93
CA VAL A 216 26.17 -15.19 -3.38
C VAL A 216 26.64 -13.89 -4.04
N ASP A 217 27.25 -14.06 -5.20
CA ASP A 217 27.60 -13.04 -6.20
C ASP A 217 27.19 -13.74 -7.51
N SER A 218 26.15 -13.24 -8.18
CA SER A 218 25.40 -13.98 -9.19
C SER A 218 25.82 -13.66 -10.63
N ASP A 219 26.00 -12.37 -10.98
CA ASP A 219 26.55 -11.95 -12.28
C ASP A 219 28.08 -12.21 -12.37
N GLY A 220 28.84 -11.83 -11.34
CA GLY A 220 30.31 -11.86 -11.30
C GLY A 220 31.05 -10.52 -11.19
N ASP A 221 30.43 -9.40 -10.82
CA ASP A 221 31.05 -8.06 -10.82
C ASP A 221 31.97 -7.80 -9.61
N GLY A 222 31.50 -8.10 -8.39
CA GLY A 222 32.21 -7.86 -7.13
C GLY A 222 31.30 -7.52 -5.93
N ILE A 223 30.09 -7.02 -6.16
CA ILE A 223 29.04 -6.85 -5.15
C ILE A 223 28.37 -8.21 -4.91
N ALA A 224 27.65 -8.37 -3.80
CA ALA A 224 26.91 -9.59 -3.46
C ALA A 224 25.39 -9.35 -3.56
N ASP A 225 24.61 -10.40 -3.84
CA ASP A 225 23.13 -10.41 -3.95
C ASP A 225 22.35 -9.91 -2.68
N ILE A 226 23.01 -9.31 -1.69
CA ILE A 226 22.44 -8.71 -0.46
C ILE A 226 22.93 -7.27 -0.19
N PHE A 227 23.57 -6.67 -1.19
CA PHE A 227 24.06 -5.29 -1.24
C PHE A 227 23.94 -4.72 -2.67
N ASP A 228 23.24 -5.44 -3.55
CA ASP A 228 23.07 -5.15 -4.97
C ASP A 228 21.57 -4.99 -5.25
N THR A 229 21.23 -4.08 -6.17
CA THR A 229 19.84 -3.80 -6.55
C THR A 229 19.50 -4.29 -7.95
N ASP A 230 20.45 -4.95 -8.63
CA ASP A 230 20.36 -5.51 -9.99
C ASP A 230 21.24 -6.80 -10.04
N SER A 231 20.82 -7.83 -9.30
CA SER A 231 21.63 -9.00 -8.87
C SER A 231 22.17 -9.89 -10.00
N ASP A 232 21.68 -9.77 -11.23
CA ASP A 232 22.29 -10.38 -12.42
C ASP A 232 22.76 -9.38 -13.50
N ASN A 233 22.64 -8.08 -13.22
CA ASN A 233 23.10 -6.95 -14.03
C ASN A 233 22.48 -6.92 -15.44
N ASP A 234 21.19 -7.29 -15.51
CA ASP A 234 20.29 -7.20 -16.67
C ASP A 234 19.93 -5.73 -16.98
N GLY A 235 19.58 -4.96 -15.94
CA GLY A 235 19.10 -3.57 -16.03
C GLY A 235 17.70 -3.33 -15.46
N ILE A 236 16.95 -4.37 -15.10
CA ILE A 236 15.73 -4.29 -14.30
C ILE A 236 16.07 -4.55 -12.82
N PRO A 237 15.72 -3.67 -11.87
CA PRO A 237 16.07 -3.87 -10.46
C PRO A 237 15.27 -4.98 -9.75
N ASP A 238 15.92 -5.71 -8.84
CA ASP A 238 15.37 -6.81 -8.02
C ASP A 238 14.00 -6.49 -7.40
N ALA A 239 13.83 -5.24 -6.95
CA ALA A 239 12.61 -4.70 -6.33
C ALA A 239 11.36 -4.73 -7.25
N ILE A 240 11.57 -4.78 -8.57
CA ILE A 240 10.54 -4.82 -9.62
C ILE A 240 10.22 -6.28 -9.98
N GLU A 241 11.23 -7.14 -10.09
CA GLU A 241 11.12 -8.53 -10.52
C GLU A 241 10.61 -9.45 -9.41
N GLY A 242 11.20 -9.30 -8.21
CA GLY A 242 10.85 -9.99 -6.97
C GLY A 242 11.21 -11.49 -6.91
N ALA A 243 11.36 -11.98 -5.68
CA ALA A 243 11.72 -13.38 -5.38
C ALA A 243 10.59 -14.43 -5.56
N ASP A 244 9.75 -14.32 -6.60
CA ASP A 244 8.91 -15.45 -7.09
C ASP A 244 9.67 -16.24 -8.19
N ASP A 245 9.00 -17.09 -8.97
CA ASP A 245 9.58 -18.11 -9.90
C ASP A 245 8.56 -18.35 -11.03
N ALA A 246 8.63 -17.54 -12.09
CA ALA A 246 7.56 -17.40 -13.10
C ALA A 246 7.41 -18.63 -14.05
N ASP A 247 8.45 -18.99 -14.83
CA ASP A 247 8.46 -20.22 -15.66
C ASP A 247 8.33 -21.52 -14.82
N GLY A 248 9.02 -21.58 -13.69
CA GLY A 248 9.06 -22.76 -12.80
C GLY A 248 10.26 -23.72 -12.96
N ASP A 249 11.39 -23.30 -13.55
CA ASP A 249 12.67 -24.04 -13.55
C ASP A 249 13.22 -24.14 -12.12
N GLY A 250 13.12 -23.02 -11.37
CA GLY A 250 13.57 -22.86 -9.99
C GLY A 250 14.86 -22.07 -9.85
N ILE A 251 15.10 -21.11 -10.74
CA ILE A 251 15.79 -19.85 -10.48
C ILE A 251 14.66 -18.82 -10.14
N PRO A 252 14.86 -17.86 -9.22
CA PRO A 252 13.92 -16.74 -9.03
C PRO A 252 14.01 -15.72 -10.16
N ASN A 253 13.01 -14.84 -10.32
CA ASN A 253 13.01 -13.81 -11.38
C ASN A 253 14.29 -12.96 -11.36
N TYR A 254 14.63 -12.36 -10.21
CA TYR A 254 15.80 -11.51 -9.94
C TYR A 254 17.21 -12.14 -10.14
N LEU A 255 17.28 -13.30 -10.79
CA LEU A 255 18.50 -14.06 -11.09
C LEU A 255 18.40 -14.86 -12.41
N ASP A 256 17.38 -14.64 -13.25
CA ASP A 256 17.11 -15.42 -14.49
C ASP A 256 16.79 -14.50 -15.68
N ASP A 257 17.79 -14.27 -16.55
CA ASP A 257 17.74 -13.43 -17.76
C ASP A 257 16.76 -13.91 -18.89
N ASP A 258 15.66 -14.61 -18.55
CA ASP A 258 14.58 -15.19 -19.40
C ASP A 258 13.38 -15.60 -18.48
N SER A 259 12.89 -14.72 -17.58
CA SER A 259 12.02 -15.05 -16.40
C SER A 259 10.74 -15.83 -16.73
N ASP A 260 10.04 -15.43 -17.80
CA ASP A 260 8.78 -16.07 -18.23
C ASP A 260 9.02 -17.41 -18.99
N GLY A 261 10.24 -17.59 -19.53
CA GLY A 261 10.70 -18.75 -20.29
C GLY A 261 10.25 -18.82 -21.75
N ASP A 262 9.84 -17.71 -22.37
CA ASP A 262 9.52 -17.58 -23.80
C ASP A 262 10.77 -17.76 -24.69
N GLY A 263 11.90 -17.17 -24.26
CA GLY A 263 13.18 -17.17 -24.96
C GLY A 263 13.52 -15.87 -25.70
N TRP A 264 12.97 -14.75 -25.23
CA TRP A 264 13.57 -13.41 -25.36
C TRP A 264 14.55 -13.17 -24.20
N LEU A 265 14.53 -12.04 -23.48
CA LEU A 265 15.35 -11.68 -22.31
C LEU A 265 14.70 -10.46 -21.64
N ASP A 266 14.72 -10.38 -20.32
CA ASP A 266 13.94 -9.42 -19.53
C ASP A 266 14.25 -7.94 -19.88
N ALA A 267 15.53 -7.52 -19.92
CA ALA A 267 15.95 -6.20 -20.44
C ALA A 267 15.65 -5.94 -21.95
N GLN A 268 15.12 -6.90 -22.70
CA GLN A 268 14.62 -6.70 -24.06
C GLN A 268 13.09 -6.52 -24.13
N GLU A 269 12.37 -6.85 -23.06
CA GLU A 269 10.91 -6.80 -22.94
C GLU A 269 10.44 -5.65 -22.05
N GLY A 270 11.30 -5.22 -21.11
CA GLY A 270 11.10 -4.02 -20.29
C GLY A 270 10.09 -4.23 -19.15
N TYR A 271 10.06 -3.27 -18.22
CA TYR A 271 9.21 -3.30 -17.02
C TYR A 271 7.81 -2.68 -17.22
N GLU A 272 7.41 -2.41 -18.46
CA GLU A 272 6.08 -1.93 -18.86
C GLU A 272 4.98 -3.00 -18.62
N ASP A 273 3.70 -2.60 -18.59
CA ASP A 273 2.49 -3.43 -18.37
C ASP A 273 1.50 -3.15 -19.52
N ILE A 274 1.84 -3.59 -20.74
CA ILE A 274 1.23 -3.13 -22.02
C ILE A 274 -0.30 -3.38 -22.09
N ASP A 275 -0.78 -4.57 -21.70
CA ASP A 275 -2.23 -4.90 -21.64
C ASP A 275 -2.94 -4.32 -20.38
N GLY A 276 -2.19 -4.06 -19.31
CA GLY A 276 -2.68 -3.50 -18.05
C GLY A 276 -3.33 -4.49 -17.06
N ASP A 277 -3.15 -5.82 -17.23
CA ASP A 277 -3.54 -6.86 -16.26
C ASP A 277 -2.86 -6.63 -14.89
N GLY A 278 -1.65 -6.07 -14.87
CA GLY A 278 -0.81 -5.90 -13.69
C GLY A 278 0.28 -6.97 -13.57
N ILE A 279 0.82 -7.42 -14.70
CA ILE A 279 2.00 -8.28 -14.84
C ILE A 279 2.91 -7.57 -15.86
N PRO A 280 4.15 -7.17 -15.49
CA PRO A 280 5.06 -6.57 -16.46
C PRO A 280 5.41 -7.50 -17.62
N ASN A 281 5.77 -6.96 -18.78
CA ASN A 281 6.07 -7.70 -20.01
C ASN A 281 7.04 -8.87 -19.77
N PHE A 282 8.17 -8.61 -19.10
CA PHE A 282 9.18 -9.62 -18.77
C PHE A 282 8.68 -10.80 -17.90
N LEU A 283 7.45 -10.71 -17.36
CA LEU A 283 6.78 -11.74 -16.56
C LEU A 283 5.50 -12.32 -17.21
N ASP A 284 5.09 -11.92 -18.42
CA ASP A 284 3.94 -12.51 -19.14
C ASP A 284 4.25 -13.02 -20.56
N LEU A 285 3.52 -14.08 -20.93
CA LEU A 285 3.67 -14.89 -22.14
C LEU A 285 2.79 -14.38 -23.33
N ASP A 286 2.19 -13.18 -23.19
CA ASP A 286 1.06 -12.69 -24.01
C ASP A 286 0.90 -11.14 -23.88
N SER A 287 2.00 -10.36 -23.96
CA SER A 287 2.10 -8.95 -23.48
C SER A 287 1.04 -7.96 -23.98
N ASP A 288 0.50 -8.13 -25.19
CA ASP A 288 -0.57 -7.28 -25.76
C ASP A 288 -2.01 -7.72 -25.41
N GLY A 289 -2.16 -8.91 -24.83
CA GLY A 289 -3.46 -9.51 -24.50
C GLY A 289 -4.33 -10.01 -25.67
N ASP A 290 -3.86 -10.08 -26.94
CA ASP A 290 -4.64 -10.67 -28.07
C ASP A 290 -4.89 -12.17 -27.85
N GLY A 291 -3.86 -12.89 -27.41
CA GLY A 291 -3.86 -14.34 -27.23
C GLY A 291 -3.15 -15.16 -28.31
N GLU A 292 -2.15 -14.62 -29.03
CA GLU A 292 -1.21 -15.40 -29.87
C GLU A 292 0.24 -15.53 -29.33
N GLY A 293 0.72 -14.66 -28.43
CA GLY A 293 1.87 -14.85 -27.52
C GLY A 293 3.29 -14.77 -28.12
N ASP A 294 4.21 -14.17 -27.35
CA ASP A 294 5.30 -13.29 -27.79
C ASP A 294 6.34 -13.94 -28.72
N SER A 295 6.95 -15.09 -28.37
CA SER A 295 7.81 -15.86 -29.31
C SER A 295 7.12 -16.30 -30.62
N SER A 296 5.80 -16.11 -30.74
CA SER A 296 5.02 -16.45 -31.92
C SER A 296 4.20 -15.34 -32.57
N ASP A 297 4.20 -14.11 -32.03
CA ASP A 297 3.40 -13.02 -32.60
C ASP A 297 4.04 -12.29 -33.80
N SER A 298 3.46 -11.14 -34.15
CA SER A 298 3.72 -10.34 -35.34
C SER A 298 3.32 -8.85 -35.25
N ASP A 299 2.54 -8.47 -34.24
CA ASP A 299 2.40 -7.16 -33.57
C ASP A 299 2.51 -7.59 -32.06
N VAL A 300 3.41 -7.09 -31.19
CA VAL A 300 3.57 -7.65 -29.80
C VAL A 300 3.56 -6.59 -28.69
N ASP A 301 4.07 -5.41 -29.04
CA ASP A 301 3.65 -4.06 -28.63
C ASP A 301 2.11 -3.82 -28.72
N GLY A 302 1.44 -4.41 -29.71
CA GLY A 302 -0.01 -4.27 -29.94
C GLY A 302 -0.44 -2.94 -30.59
N ASP A 303 0.51 -2.05 -30.93
CA ASP A 303 0.27 -0.70 -31.44
C ASP A 303 -0.49 -0.72 -32.80
N GLY A 304 -0.08 -1.64 -33.69
CA GLY A 304 -0.61 -1.85 -35.04
C GLY A 304 0.39 -1.66 -36.19
N ILE A 305 1.64 -1.30 -35.91
CA ILE A 305 2.81 -1.55 -36.76
C ILE A 305 3.27 -3.02 -36.49
N PRO A 306 3.66 -3.83 -37.50
CA PRO A 306 3.98 -5.25 -37.27
C PRO A 306 5.49 -5.55 -37.27
N ASN A 307 6.09 -5.97 -36.12
CA ASN A 307 7.55 -6.13 -35.72
C ASN A 307 8.59 -6.31 -36.86
N SER A 308 8.16 -6.92 -37.95
CA SER A 308 8.80 -6.97 -39.26
C SER A 308 9.13 -5.64 -39.97
N VAL A 309 8.78 -4.48 -39.43
CA VAL A 309 9.08 -3.11 -39.91
C VAL A 309 10.24 -2.50 -39.09
N GLU A 310 9.97 -2.32 -37.80
CA GLU A 310 10.70 -1.95 -36.58
C GLU A 310 12.01 -2.72 -36.39
N PHE A 311 12.00 -4.06 -36.53
CA PHE A 311 13.23 -4.87 -36.64
C PHE A 311 14.23 -4.34 -37.69
N GLY A 312 13.75 -3.54 -38.64
CA GLY A 312 14.56 -2.54 -39.32
C GLY A 312 15.67 -3.10 -40.21
N PRO A 313 16.83 -2.43 -40.30
CA PRO A 313 17.95 -2.87 -41.13
C PRO A 313 18.65 -4.15 -40.63
N GLY A 314 18.53 -4.46 -39.34
CA GLY A 314 19.17 -5.60 -38.68
C GLY A 314 18.38 -6.90 -38.81
N GLY A 315 17.06 -6.84 -38.54
CA GLY A 315 16.24 -8.00 -38.22
C GLY A 315 16.42 -8.42 -36.75
N GLN A 316 15.53 -9.27 -36.23
CA GLN A 316 15.54 -10.02 -34.94
C GLN A 316 16.88 -10.65 -34.42
N ALA A 317 18.04 -10.40 -35.03
CA ALA A 317 19.36 -10.76 -34.53
C ALA A 317 20.24 -9.53 -34.18
N ASN A 318 19.63 -8.35 -34.25
CA ASN A 318 20.04 -7.01 -33.80
C ASN A 318 18.80 -6.17 -34.16
N PRO A 319 17.79 -6.07 -33.28
CA PRO A 319 16.70 -5.11 -33.48
C PRO A 319 17.26 -3.69 -33.57
N VAL A 320 16.39 -2.73 -33.76
CA VAL A 320 16.71 -1.32 -33.53
C VAL A 320 16.17 -1.00 -32.12
N ASP A 321 16.89 -0.15 -31.41
CA ASP A 321 16.42 0.75 -30.35
C ASP A 321 16.71 2.16 -30.91
N SER A 322 15.81 3.13 -30.73
CA SER A 322 15.85 4.38 -31.49
C SER A 322 16.03 5.62 -30.61
N ASP A 323 15.39 5.70 -29.43
CA ASP A 323 15.70 6.69 -28.39
C ASP A 323 17.06 6.38 -27.70
N GLY A 324 17.27 5.10 -27.34
CA GLY A 324 18.42 4.54 -26.65
C GLY A 324 18.22 4.10 -25.20
N ASP A 325 17.00 3.81 -24.72
CA ASP A 325 16.72 3.38 -23.33
C ASP A 325 17.22 1.95 -23.02
N GLY A 326 16.93 0.99 -23.89
CA GLY A 326 17.21 -0.45 -23.74
C GLY A 326 16.16 -1.35 -24.41
N VAL A 327 14.89 -0.93 -24.38
CA VAL A 327 13.79 -1.60 -25.08
C VAL A 327 13.98 -1.39 -26.60
N PRO A 328 13.76 -2.42 -27.44
CA PRO A 328 13.88 -2.24 -28.88
C PRO A 328 12.52 -1.88 -29.53
N ASP A 329 12.54 -1.14 -30.67
CA ASP A 329 11.40 -0.59 -31.47
C ASP A 329 10.17 -1.52 -31.71
N PHE A 330 10.22 -2.81 -31.34
CA PHE A 330 9.18 -3.82 -31.56
C PHE A 330 8.61 -4.44 -30.26
N PHE A 331 9.04 -3.97 -29.10
CA PHE A 331 8.44 -4.20 -27.77
C PHE A 331 8.09 -2.87 -27.09
N ASP A 332 8.53 -1.76 -27.67
CA ASP A 332 8.28 -0.39 -27.25
C ASP A 332 6.90 0.09 -27.74
N THR A 333 6.33 1.09 -27.08
CA THR A 333 5.10 1.76 -27.51
C THR A 333 5.27 3.26 -27.81
N ASP A 334 6.47 3.81 -27.62
CA ASP A 334 6.89 5.20 -27.85
C ASP A 334 8.35 5.20 -28.38
N SER A 335 8.54 4.62 -29.57
CA SER A 335 9.83 4.14 -30.12
C SER A 335 10.99 5.16 -30.20
N ASP A 336 10.73 6.47 -30.14
CA ASP A 336 11.77 7.51 -30.07
C ASP A 336 11.75 8.37 -28.79
N GLY A 337 10.96 7.96 -27.79
CA GLY A 337 10.94 8.54 -26.44
C GLY A 337 10.41 9.97 -26.42
N ASP A 338 9.48 10.29 -27.32
CA ASP A 338 8.92 11.61 -27.54
C ASP A 338 7.78 11.91 -26.54
N GLY A 339 6.91 10.92 -26.28
CA GLY A 339 5.67 11.06 -25.50
C GLY A 339 4.40 10.89 -26.33
N ILE A 340 4.51 10.60 -27.64
CA ILE A 340 3.38 10.35 -28.56
C ILE A 340 3.46 8.90 -29.05
N PRO A 341 2.64 7.96 -28.53
CA PRO A 341 2.79 6.54 -28.82
C PRO A 341 2.64 6.16 -30.30
N ASP A 342 3.44 5.18 -30.76
CA ASP A 342 3.51 4.64 -32.14
C ASP A 342 2.13 4.43 -32.79
N SER A 343 1.18 3.93 -32.00
CA SER A 343 -0.21 3.62 -32.41
C SER A 343 -1.02 4.85 -32.87
N VAL A 344 -0.60 6.06 -32.49
CA VAL A 344 -1.22 7.35 -32.82
C VAL A 344 -0.70 7.86 -34.15
N GLU A 345 0.63 7.82 -34.35
CA GLU A 345 1.30 8.40 -35.51
C GLU A 345 1.33 7.41 -36.68
N GLY A 346 1.87 6.22 -36.43
CA GLY A 346 2.02 5.10 -37.35
C GLY A 346 3.05 5.29 -38.48
N ALA A 347 3.50 4.16 -39.03
CA ALA A 347 4.53 4.08 -40.08
C ALA A 347 4.16 4.59 -41.51
N ASP A 348 3.61 5.80 -41.66
CA ASP A 348 3.61 6.57 -42.94
C ASP A 348 4.87 7.51 -43.00
N ASP A 349 4.92 8.43 -43.97
CA ASP A 349 6.10 9.28 -44.31
C ASP A 349 5.56 10.57 -44.97
N PRO A 350 5.22 11.63 -44.19
CA PRO A 350 4.50 12.82 -44.68
C PRO A 350 5.38 13.82 -45.45
N ASP A 351 6.49 14.27 -44.84
CA ASP A 351 7.39 15.29 -45.41
C ASP A 351 8.18 14.75 -46.62
N GLY A 352 8.74 13.55 -46.50
CA GLY A 352 9.55 12.88 -47.51
C GLY A 352 11.08 12.85 -47.31
N ASP A 353 11.61 13.02 -46.10
CA ASP A 353 13.02 12.74 -45.74
C ASP A 353 13.32 11.25 -45.93
N GLY A 354 12.54 10.42 -45.23
CA GLY A 354 12.58 8.96 -45.31
C GLY A 354 12.92 8.25 -43.99
N ILE A 355 12.76 8.93 -42.86
CA ILE A 355 12.36 8.35 -41.58
C ILE A 355 10.80 8.27 -41.59
N PRO A 356 10.15 7.32 -40.89
CA PRO A 356 8.71 7.34 -40.61
C PRO A 356 8.41 7.97 -39.23
N ASN A 357 7.20 8.52 -39.04
CA ASN A 357 6.78 9.29 -37.86
C ASN A 357 7.34 8.78 -36.52
N TYR A 358 7.01 7.53 -36.16
CA TYR A 358 7.38 6.83 -34.91
C TYR A 358 8.90 6.64 -34.66
N LEU A 359 9.75 7.37 -35.38
CA LEU A 359 11.21 7.39 -35.29
C LEU A 359 11.79 8.79 -35.67
N ASP A 360 10.97 9.86 -35.78
CA ASP A 360 11.26 11.17 -36.39
C ASP A 360 10.75 12.35 -35.53
N ASP A 361 11.62 12.91 -34.67
CA ASP A 361 11.37 14.03 -33.74
C ASP A 361 11.10 15.43 -34.42
N ASP A 362 10.47 15.46 -35.61
CA ASP A 362 10.05 16.60 -36.46
C ASP A 362 9.13 16.08 -37.63
N SER A 363 8.06 15.31 -37.36
CA SER A 363 7.26 14.52 -38.34
C SER A 363 6.69 15.32 -39.53
N ASP A 364 6.33 16.58 -39.29
CA ASP A 364 5.83 17.53 -40.30
C ASP A 364 6.99 18.17 -41.11
N GLY A 365 8.12 18.44 -40.46
CA GLY A 365 9.31 19.04 -41.04
C GLY A 365 9.36 20.58 -41.06
N ASP A 366 8.50 21.29 -40.30
CA ASP A 366 8.59 22.73 -40.04
C ASP A 366 9.85 23.09 -39.22
N GLY A 367 10.16 22.29 -38.19
CA GLY A 367 11.26 22.50 -37.25
C GLY A 367 10.84 22.96 -35.85
N VAL A 368 9.64 22.60 -35.41
CA VAL A 368 9.27 22.38 -34.00
C VAL A 368 9.27 20.85 -33.77
N PRO A 369 9.73 20.32 -32.62
CA PRO A 369 9.69 18.87 -32.36
C PRO A 369 8.30 18.42 -31.87
N ASP A 370 7.91 17.21 -32.23
CA ASP A 370 6.57 16.64 -32.03
C ASP A 370 6.09 16.72 -30.56
N ASN A 371 6.92 16.38 -29.57
CA ASN A 371 6.62 16.58 -28.14
C ASN A 371 6.43 18.03 -27.65
N HIS A 372 6.75 19.04 -28.46
CA HIS A 372 6.38 20.44 -28.17
C HIS A 372 5.04 20.84 -28.83
N GLU A 373 4.47 19.98 -29.67
CA GLU A 373 3.24 20.20 -30.45
C GLU A 373 2.07 19.34 -29.93
N GLY A 374 2.38 18.10 -29.52
CA GLY A 374 1.43 17.14 -28.98
C GLY A 374 0.46 16.55 -30.02
N TYR A 375 -0.34 15.58 -29.59
CA TYR A 375 -1.28 14.85 -30.44
C TYR A 375 -2.68 15.49 -30.60
N ASP A 376 -2.86 16.74 -30.15
CA ASP A 376 -4.16 17.44 -30.15
C ASP A 376 -4.57 18.02 -31.52
N ASP A 377 -5.82 18.50 -31.67
CA ASP A 377 -6.40 19.00 -32.96
C ASP A 377 -6.97 20.43 -32.76
N ILE A 378 -6.09 21.43 -32.60
CA ILE A 378 -6.44 22.82 -32.18
C ILE A 378 -7.43 23.52 -33.15
N ASP A 379 -7.17 23.54 -34.47
CA ASP A 379 -8.13 24.08 -35.48
C ASP A 379 -9.42 23.25 -35.59
N GLY A 380 -9.33 21.93 -35.44
CA GLY A 380 -10.42 20.99 -35.64
C GLY A 380 -10.67 20.57 -37.10
N ASP A 381 -9.65 20.56 -37.97
CA ASP A 381 -9.71 19.96 -39.33
C ASP A 381 -9.73 18.43 -39.24
N GLY A 382 -9.05 17.86 -38.23
CA GLY A 382 -8.82 16.44 -38.04
C GLY A 382 -7.43 15.98 -38.54
N ILE A 383 -6.41 16.78 -38.25
CA ILE A 383 -4.98 16.47 -38.34
C ILE A 383 -4.39 16.88 -36.98
N PRO A 384 -3.64 16.01 -36.28
CA PRO A 384 -2.94 16.38 -35.05
C PRO A 384 -1.90 17.49 -35.25
N ASN A 385 -1.59 18.27 -34.22
CA ASN A 385 -0.63 19.38 -34.27
C ASN A 385 0.72 18.95 -34.86
N PHE A 386 1.33 17.87 -34.35
CA PHE A 386 2.58 17.26 -34.85
C PHE A 386 2.56 16.81 -36.33
N LEU A 387 1.45 17.02 -37.06
CA LEU A 387 1.25 16.65 -38.46
C LEU A 387 0.68 17.77 -39.36
N ASP A 388 0.60 19.05 -38.91
CA ASP A 388 0.11 20.17 -39.74
C ASP A 388 0.96 21.46 -39.65
N GLU A 389 1.53 21.92 -40.79
CA GLU A 389 2.30 23.17 -40.99
C GLU A 389 1.63 24.51 -40.49
N ASP A 390 0.55 24.54 -39.70
CA ASP A 390 -0.35 25.70 -39.43
C ASP A 390 -1.38 25.45 -38.27
N SER A 391 -1.02 24.88 -37.12
CA SER A 391 -1.93 24.24 -36.11
C SER A 391 -3.13 25.08 -35.62
N ASP A 392 -2.99 26.40 -35.43
CA ASP A 392 -4.09 27.31 -35.03
C ASP A 392 -5.05 27.68 -36.18
N GLY A 393 -4.57 27.56 -37.43
CA GLY A 393 -5.29 27.92 -38.65
C GLY A 393 -5.38 29.42 -39.02
N ASP A 394 -4.59 30.35 -38.45
CA ASP A 394 -4.51 31.77 -38.92
C ASP A 394 -3.95 31.84 -40.35
N GLY A 395 -2.95 31.00 -40.66
CA GLY A 395 -2.18 31.02 -41.90
C GLY A 395 -0.74 31.51 -41.72
N VAL A 396 -0.08 31.13 -40.62
CA VAL A 396 1.32 31.40 -40.26
C VAL A 396 1.91 30.16 -39.60
N PRO A 397 2.85 29.44 -40.26
CA PRO A 397 3.42 28.21 -39.73
C PRO A 397 4.17 28.35 -38.40
N ASP A 398 4.20 27.24 -37.70
CA ASP A 398 4.26 27.17 -36.25
C ASP A 398 5.66 27.52 -35.71
N GLY A 399 6.74 26.98 -36.30
CA GLY A 399 8.13 27.40 -36.04
C GLY A 399 8.48 28.82 -36.52
N VAL A 400 7.49 29.62 -36.96
CA VAL A 400 7.62 31.08 -37.10
C VAL A 400 6.48 31.91 -36.49
N ASP A 401 5.53 31.32 -35.77
CA ASP A 401 4.40 32.05 -35.20
C ASP A 401 4.71 32.77 -33.85
N PRO A 402 3.91 33.77 -33.42
CA PRO A 402 4.01 34.37 -32.10
C PRO A 402 2.71 34.34 -31.25
N ASP A 403 1.73 33.50 -31.59
CA ASP A 403 0.42 33.22 -30.96
C ASP A 403 0.09 31.70 -31.18
N TYR A 404 1.04 30.76 -30.91
CA TYR A 404 1.04 29.35 -31.42
C TYR A 404 -0.26 28.56 -31.13
N ASP A 405 -0.74 28.59 -29.89
CA ASP A 405 -1.93 27.87 -29.42
C ASP A 405 -3.26 28.53 -29.85
N GLY A 406 -3.18 29.79 -30.30
CA GLY A 406 -4.30 30.57 -30.81
C GLY A 406 -5.25 31.17 -29.76
N ASP A 407 -4.98 31.08 -28.45
CA ASP A 407 -5.87 31.63 -27.40
C ASP A 407 -5.94 33.18 -27.48
N GLY A 408 -4.82 33.83 -27.81
CA GLY A 408 -4.65 35.28 -27.96
C GLY A 408 -3.72 35.94 -26.94
N ILE A 409 -3.05 35.16 -26.11
CA ILE A 409 -1.79 35.46 -25.43
C ILE A 409 -0.64 35.10 -26.41
N PRO A 410 0.44 35.90 -26.50
CA PRO A 410 1.52 35.62 -27.45
C PRO A 410 2.81 35.17 -26.76
N ASN A 411 3.47 34.10 -27.29
CA ASN A 411 4.64 33.31 -26.80
C ASN A 411 5.81 34.10 -26.14
N ASP A 412 5.83 35.43 -26.21
CA ASP A 412 6.72 36.36 -25.50
C ASP A 412 6.17 36.82 -24.12
N GLN A 413 5.08 36.22 -23.61
CA GLN A 413 4.41 36.59 -22.35
C GLN A 413 4.34 35.49 -21.28
N GLU A 414 3.92 34.29 -21.66
CA GLU A 414 3.93 33.00 -20.96
C GLU A 414 5.40 32.57 -20.81
N GLY A 415 5.98 32.04 -21.90
CA GLY A 415 7.41 32.10 -22.18
C GLY A 415 8.03 30.80 -22.67
N THR A 416 8.42 29.95 -21.73
CA THR A 416 8.99 28.59 -21.89
C THR A 416 8.96 27.92 -20.50
N GLY A 417 7.86 28.08 -19.78
CA GLY A 417 7.54 27.19 -18.68
C GLY A 417 6.84 25.96 -19.23
N ASP A 418 6.49 25.11 -18.30
CA ASP A 418 5.71 23.89 -18.35
C ASP A 418 5.23 23.82 -16.89
N THR A 419 3.92 23.96 -16.69
CA THR A 419 3.37 24.49 -15.42
C THR A 419 2.58 23.45 -14.63
N ASP A 420 1.89 22.53 -15.31
CA ASP A 420 1.31 21.32 -14.72
C ASP A 420 2.31 20.15 -14.70
N GLY A 421 3.15 20.02 -15.72
CA GLY A 421 4.19 18.99 -15.84
C GLY A 421 3.98 17.99 -16.97
N ASP A 422 3.11 18.24 -17.96
CA ASP A 422 2.78 17.26 -19.01
C ASP A 422 3.82 17.16 -20.14
N GLY A 423 4.73 18.14 -20.24
CA GLY A 423 5.78 18.23 -21.25
C GLY A 423 5.54 19.29 -22.33
N ILE A 424 4.28 19.68 -22.55
CA ILE A 424 3.90 20.74 -23.48
C ILE A 424 4.21 22.11 -22.84
N PRO A 425 5.00 22.99 -23.47
CA PRO A 425 5.33 24.27 -22.85
C PRO A 425 4.12 25.21 -22.79
N ASP A 426 4.07 26.10 -21.78
CA ASP A 426 2.99 27.10 -21.58
C ASP A 426 2.86 28.19 -22.69
N TYR A 427 3.44 27.98 -23.85
CA TYR A 427 3.22 28.77 -25.07
C TYR A 427 2.54 27.99 -26.21
N ALA A 428 2.36 26.68 -26.04
CA ALA A 428 1.80 25.74 -27.00
C ALA A 428 0.56 25.01 -26.43
N ASP A 429 0.47 24.88 -25.09
CA ASP A 429 -0.75 24.48 -24.39
C ASP A 429 -1.71 25.67 -24.20
N ALA A 430 -3.00 25.42 -24.48
CA ALA A 430 -4.10 26.37 -24.39
C ALA A 430 -4.88 26.33 -23.05
N ASP A 431 -4.54 25.41 -22.13
CA ASP A 431 -5.09 25.25 -20.77
C ASP A 431 -3.91 25.10 -19.78
N SER A 432 -2.98 26.07 -19.73
CA SER A 432 -1.59 25.97 -19.19
C SER A 432 -1.40 25.48 -17.73
N ASP A 433 -2.46 25.18 -16.98
CA ASP A 433 -2.40 24.50 -15.68
C ASP A 433 -3.35 23.29 -15.53
N ASN A 434 -3.92 22.86 -16.67
CA ASN A 434 -4.80 21.73 -16.93
C ASN A 434 -6.04 21.62 -16.01
N ASP A 435 -6.46 22.71 -15.36
CA ASP A 435 -7.72 22.83 -14.59
C ASP A 435 -8.96 22.46 -15.43
N GLY A 436 -8.90 22.68 -16.75
CA GLY A 436 -10.02 22.55 -17.68
C GLY A 436 -10.77 23.88 -17.87
N ILE A 437 -10.05 25.00 -17.77
CA ILE A 437 -10.48 26.31 -18.27
C ILE A 437 -9.31 26.91 -19.08
N LEU A 438 -9.40 26.79 -20.40
CA LEU A 438 -8.50 27.45 -21.35
C LEU A 438 -8.08 28.88 -20.94
N ASP A 439 -6.80 29.20 -21.11
CA ASP A 439 -6.14 30.51 -20.90
C ASP A 439 -7.00 31.70 -21.37
N SER A 440 -7.63 31.55 -22.53
CA SER A 440 -8.45 32.61 -23.14
C SER A 440 -9.75 32.93 -22.39
N ASP A 441 -10.39 31.93 -21.76
CA ASP A 441 -11.59 32.11 -20.94
C ASP A 441 -11.19 32.46 -19.48
N GLU A 442 -10.10 31.90 -18.95
CA GLU A 442 -9.40 32.32 -17.72
C GLU A 442 -9.17 33.84 -17.69
N VAL A 443 -8.48 34.38 -18.71
CA VAL A 443 -8.11 35.80 -18.81
C VAL A 443 -9.32 36.74 -18.96
N ASP A 444 -10.44 36.30 -19.55
CA ASP A 444 -11.69 37.09 -19.62
C ASP A 444 -12.57 36.95 -18.34
N ASN A 445 -12.37 35.88 -17.54
CA ASN A 445 -12.96 35.69 -16.22
C ASN A 445 -12.21 36.46 -15.10
N GLY A 446 -10.88 36.35 -15.07
CA GLY A 446 -9.97 37.11 -14.19
C GLY A 446 -9.22 36.30 -13.13
N THR A 447 -9.07 35.00 -13.38
CA THR A 447 -8.20 34.01 -12.74
C THR A 447 -6.75 34.13 -13.29
N ASP A 448 -5.84 33.19 -13.05
CA ASP A 448 -4.38 33.32 -13.29
C ASP A 448 -3.84 32.00 -13.93
N PRO A 449 -3.77 31.88 -15.28
CA PRO A 449 -3.64 30.61 -16.05
C PRO A 449 -2.39 29.71 -15.84
N TYR A 450 -1.64 29.94 -14.78
CA TYR A 450 -0.42 29.20 -14.46
C TYR A 450 -0.44 28.73 -12.99
N ASN A 451 -1.65 28.47 -12.46
CA ASN A 451 -1.94 28.14 -11.07
C ASN A 451 -3.44 27.74 -10.92
N PRO A 452 -3.78 26.44 -10.85
CA PRO A 452 -5.17 25.96 -11.05
C PRO A 452 -6.13 26.26 -9.88
N ASP A 453 -5.61 26.78 -8.77
CA ASP A 453 -6.37 27.28 -7.59
C ASP A 453 -5.95 28.75 -7.38
N THR A 454 -6.58 29.70 -8.10
CA THR A 454 -6.15 31.11 -8.18
C THR A 454 -5.97 31.80 -6.82
N ASP A 455 -6.72 31.39 -5.79
CA ASP A 455 -6.68 32.06 -4.48
C ASP A 455 -6.09 31.26 -3.30
N GLY A 456 -5.78 29.98 -3.51
CA GLY A 456 -4.99 29.12 -2.63
C GLY A 456 -5.78 28.54 -1.46
N ASP A 457 -6.99 28.07 -1.74
CA ASP A 457 -8.00 27.57 -0.80
C ASP A 457 -8.08 26.03 -0.74
N GLY A 458 -7.72 25.35 -1.84
CA GLY A 458 -7.75 23.90 -2.01
C GLY A 458 -8.86 23.38 -2.94
N TRP A 459 -9.37 24.22 -3.83
CA TRP A 459 -10.32 23.87 -4.91
C TRP A 459 -9.83 24.52 -6.20
N THR A 460 -9.95 23.82 -7.34
CA THR A 460 -9.53 24.40 -8.61
C THR A 460 -10.62 25.34 -9.19
N ASP A 461 -10.24 26.21 -10.10
CA ASP A 461 -11.10 27.28 -10.60
C ASP A 461 -12.30 26.73 -11.42
N LEU A 462 -12.13 25.61 -12.14
CA LEU A 462 -13.22 24.83 -12.74
C LEU A 462 -14.15 24.24 -11.68
N GLN A 463 -13.62 23.70 -10.59
CA GLN A 463 -14.42 23.10 -9.51
C GLN A 463 -15.28 24.16 -8.82
N GLU A 464 -14.72 25.33 -8.52
CA GLU A 464 -15.41 26.51 -8.02
C GLU A 464 -16.51 26.99 -9.01
N GLN A 465 -16.19 27.07 -10.30
CA GLN A 465 -17.14 27.43 -11.35
C GLN A 465 -18.32 26.42 -11.46
N ILE A 466 -18.06 25.11 -11.31
CA ILE A 466 -19.08 24.05 -11.29
C ILE A 466 -19.96 24.13 -10.03
N CYS A 467 -19.36 24.33 -8.85
CA CYS A 467 -20.08 24.55 -7.58
C CYS A 467 -20.92 25.83 -7.60
N GLY A 468 -20.49 26.83 -8.37
CA GLY A 468 -21.10 28.16 -8.43
C GLY A 468 -20.72 29.04 -7.24
N THR A 469 -19.49 28.85 -6.74
CA THR A 469 -18.77 29.72 -5.80
C THR A 469 -18.10 30.87 -6.57
N ASP A 470 -16.90 31.33 -6.23
CA ASP A 470 -16.28 32.56 -6.76
C ASP A 470 -14.74 32.41 -6.63
N PRO A 471 -14.00 31.98 -7.69
CA PRO A 471 -12.55 31.65 -7.74
C PRO A 471 -11.53 32.70 -7.25
N LEU A 472 -11.96 33.64 -6.41
CA LEU A 472 -11.30 34.87 -6.00
C LEU A 472 -11.71 35.32 -4.56
N ASP A 473 -12.40 34.47 -3.76
CA ASP A 473 -12.77 34.71 -2.35
C ASP A 473 -12.74 33.43 -1.44
N ALA A 474 -11.58 32.76 -1.33
CA ALA A 474 -10.95 31.85 -0.32
C ALA A 474 -11.64 31.57 1.05
N LEU A 475 -12.97 31.53 1.06
CA LEU A 475 -13.87 31.73 2.20
C LEU A 475 -15.33 31.30 1.91
N ASP A 476 -15.75 31.21 0.64
CA ASP A 476 -16.82 30.29 0.22
C ASP A 476 -16.20 28.89 -0.02
N PHE A 477 -17.01 27.83 -0.08
CA PHE A 477 -16.50 26.45 -0.23
C PHE A 477 -17.57 25.56 -0.89
N CYS A 478 -17.15 24.67 -1.79
CA CYS A 478 -18.00 23.57 -2.30
C CYS A 478 -18.58 22.71 -1.15
N PRO A 479 -19.91 22.67 -0.94
CA PRO A 479 -20.49 21.96 0.19
C PRO A 479 -20.86 20.51 -0.15
N ASP A 480 -20.23 19.56 0.56
CA ASP A 480 -20.46 18.10 0.50
C ASP A 480 -19.99 17.41 -0.81
N GLY A 481 -18.87 17.87 -1.39
CA GLY A 481 -18.09 17.15 -2.39
C GLY A 481 -16.63 16.98 -1.97
N ILE A 482 -15.86 16.22 -2.76
CA ILE A 482 -14.41 16.33 -2.91
C ILE A 482 -14.19 16.37 -4.42
N GLY A 483 -13.56 17.43 -4.91
CA GLY A 483 -13.11 17.52 -6.29
C GLY A 483 -11.88 16.64 -6.46
N VAL A 484 -11.88 15.83 -7.51
CA VAL A 484 -10.69 15.11 -7.97
C VAL A 484 -10.68 15.24 -9.49
N GLN A 485 -9.58 15.79 -9.97
CA GLN A 485 -9.11 15.80 -11.34
C GLN A 485 -8.54 14.41 -11.60
N VAL A 486 -9.10 13.71 -12.58
CA VAL A 486 -8.65 12.38 -13.01
C VAL A 486 -8.21 12.56 -14.46
N PRO A 487 -6.90 12.51 -14.73
CA PRO A 487 -6.37 12.52 -16.08
C PRO A 487 -6.94 11.36 -16.91
N GLY A 488 -6.85 11.47 -18.24
CA GLY A 488 -7.54 10.59 -19.18
C GLY A 488 -7.18 9.10 -19.01
N ASN A 489 -5.94 8.85 -18.58
CA ASN A 489 -5.30 7.54 -18.70
C ASN A 489 -5.08 6.87 -17.33
N LEU A 490 -4.77 7.66 -16.28
CA LEU A 490 -3.99 7.18 -15.14
C LEU A 490 -4.75 6.70 -13.88
N ARG A 491 -4.10 5.80 -13.12
CA ARG A 491 -4.50 5.25 -11.80
C ARG A 491 -4.47 6.31 -10.67
N SER A 492 -5.37 7.30 -10.70
CA SER A 492 -5.37 8.40 -9.71
C SER A 492 -5.63 7.93 -8.27
N THR A 493 -4.69 8.13 -7.35
CA THR A 493 -4.83 7.75 -5.92
C THR A 493 -5.29 8.93 -5.06
N ILE A 494 -6.40 8.77 -4.35
CA ILE A 494 -7.12 9.85 -3.65
C ILE A 494 -7.10 9.66 -2.14
N ASP A 495 -6.64 10.68 -1.41
CA ASP A 495 -6.45 10.64 0.04
C ASP A 495 -7.62 11.31 0.82
N ILE A 496 -8.63 10.54 1.25
CA ILE A 496 -9.76 11.09 2.03
C ILE A 496 -9.51 10.97 3.54
N SER A 497 -9.38 12.12 4.23
CA SER A 497 -9.31 12.21 5.70
C SER A 497 -10.67 12.42 6.38
N PHE A 498 -11.04 11.60 7.37
CA PHE A 498 -12.26 11.83 8.19
C PHE A 498 -12.17 11.25 9.62
N GLU A 499 -13.05 11.72 10.52
CA GLU A 499 -13.19 11.23 11.89
C GLU A 499 -14.09 9.98 11.97
N THR A 500 -13.58 8.87 12.53
CA THR A 500 -14.26 7.56 12.62
C THR A 500 -15.42 7.53 13.65
N GLN A 501 -16.50 8.30 13.39
CA GLN A 501 -17.68 8.41 14.25
C GLN A 501 -18.89 7.60 13.74
N VAL A 502 -19.60 6.92 14.63
CA VAL A 502 -20.89 6.24 14.32
C VAL A 502 -21.99 7.26 14.01
N GLN A 503 -22.49 7.26 12.76
CA GLN A 503 -23.54 8.18 12.32
C GLN A 503 -24.95 7.67 12.67
N LEU A 504 -25.18 6.36 12.50
CA LEU A 504 -26.49 5.73 12.61
C LEU A 504 -26.57 4.77 13.80
N GLY A 505 -27.60 4.91 14.64
CA GLY A 505 -27.83 3.99 15.76
C GLY A 505 -29.31 3.82 16.12
N ASP A 506 -29.67 2.65 16.62
CA ASP A 506 -31.07 2.27 16.84
C ASP A 506 -31.25 1.64 18.23
N VAL A 507 -31.75 2.43 19.19
CA VAL A 507 -31.79 2.08 20.62
C VAL A 507 -33.11 1.40 20.99
N MET A 508 -33.04 0.10 21.27
CA MET A 508 -34.19 -0.72 21.65
C MET A 508 -34.26 -0.92 23.17
N PHE A 509 -35.22 -0.27 23.84
CA PHE A 509 -35.47 -0.47 25.26
C PHE A 509 -36.29 -1.76 25.50
N ILE A 510 -35.70 -2.75 26.19
CA ILE A 510 -36.31 -4.07 26.47
C ILE A 510 -36.51 -4.22 27.99
N LEU A 511 -37.73 -3.98 28.46
CA LEU A 511 -37.98 -3.68 29.87
C LEU A 511 -38.79 -4.76 30.62
N ASP A 512 -38.26 -5.25 31.73
CA ASP A 512 -38.96 -6.17 32.64
C ASP A 512 -40.19 -5.48 33.27
N GLU A 513 -41.38 -6.03 33.00
CA GLU A 513 -42.67 -5.56 33.53
C GLU A 513 -43.16 -6.33 34.75
N THR A 514 -42.33 -7.18 35.37
CA THR A 514 -42.75 -7.92 36.57
C THR A 514 -42.99 -7.02 37.79
N GLY A 515 -43.75 -7.54 38.76
CA GLY A 515 -44.26 -6.76 39.90
C GLY A 515 -43.21 -6.11 40.83
N SER A 516 -41.92 -6.41 40.65
CA SER A 516 -40.80 -5.79 41.36
C SER A 516 -40.25 -4.53 40.68
N MET A 517 -40.36 -4.42 39.36
CA MET A 517 -39.68 -3.41 38.52
C MET A 517 -40.30 -2.01 38.52
N GLN A 518 -41.42 -1.79 39.24
CA GLN A 518 -42.15 -0.51 39.29
C GLN A 518 -41.25 0.72 39.49
N GLY A 519 -40.22 0.62 40.34
CA GLY A 519 -39.30 1.75 40.59
C GLY A 519 -38.46 2.12 39.38
N THR A 520 -37.89 1.11 38.71
CA THR A 520 -37.02 1.29 37.53
C THR A 520 -37.81 1.66 36.30
N LEU A 521 -39.01 1.08 36.09
CA LEU A 521 -39.92 1.52 35.04
C LEU A 521 -40.33 2.99 35.20
N ASP A 522 -40.53 3.47 36.44
CA ASP A 522 -40.82 4.88 36.67
C ASP A 522 -39.57 5.76 36.46
N ASP A 523 -38.36 5.28 36.75
CA ASP A 523 -37.08 5.95 36.44
C ASP A 523 -36.92 6.16 34.92
N VAL A 524 -36.97 5.06 34.14
CA VAL A 524 -36.89 5.09 32.65
C VAL A 524 -37.88 6.11 32.07
N LYS A 525 -39.16 6.06 32.50
CA LYS A 525 -40.22 6.94 31.97
C LYS A 525 -39.97 8.42 32.25
N ASN A 526 -39.38 8.77 33.39
CA ASN A 526 -39.09 10.16 33.75
C ASN A 526 -37.85 10.70 33.03
N ASN A 527 -36.88 9.83 32.76
CA ASN A 527 -35.53 10.24 32.33
C ASN A 527 -35.23 9.96 30.85
N PHE A 528 -36.04 9.17 30.13
CA PHE A 528 -35.87 8.85 28.70
C PHE A 528 -35.53 10.05 27.81
N ALA A 529 -36.23 11.19 27.98
CA ALA A 529 -35.97 12.39 27.20
C ALA A 529 -34.59 13.03 27.45
N ALA A 530 -33.95 12.75 28.59
CA ALA A 530 -32.55 13.13 28.85
C ALA A 530 -31.57 12.09 28.28
N VAL A 531 -31.93 10.80 28.31
CA VAL A 531 -31.16 9.73 27.65
C VAL A 531 -31.04 10.01 26.15
N ALA A 532 -32.16 10.27 25.46
CA ALA A 532 -32.17 10.56 24.04
C ALA A 532 -31.28 11.75 23.68
N THR A 533 -31.50 12.92 24.29
CA THR A 533 -30.74 14.15 24.02
C THR A 533 -29.24 14.08 24.36
N GLN A 534 -28.80 13.13 25.19
CA GLN A 534 -27.37 12.92 25.47
C GLN A 534 -26.78 11.74 24.66
N ALA A 535 -27.59 10.79 24.19
CA ALA A 535 -27.17 9.81 23.20
C ALA A 535 -27.01 10.45 21.80
N GLU A 536 -27.89 11.40 21.46
CA GLU A 536 -27.87 12.26 20.26
C GLU A 536 -26.60 13.13 20.14
N SER A 537 -25.75 13.22 21.19
CA SER A 537 -24.44 13.89 21.13
C SER A 537 -23.25 12.94 20.92
N PHE A 538 -23.49 11.63 20.81
CA PHE A 538 -22.48 10.63 20.46
C PHE A 538 -22.78 9.98 19.10
N ILE A 539 -24.07 9.78 18.79
CA ILE A 539 -24.56 9.30 17.49
C ILE A 539 -25.57 10.32 16.95
N PRO A 540 -25.30 11.03 15.84
CA PRO A 540 -26.15 12.10 15.33
C PRO A 540 -27.58 11.68 14.95
N ASP A 541 -27.77 10.52 14.31
CA ASP A 541 -29.10 10.01 13.93
C ASP A 541 -29.47 8.75 14.72
N LEU A 542 -30.18 8.97 15.83
CA LEU A 542 -30.76 7.92 16.67
C LEU A 542 -32.25 7.70 16.46
N THR A 543 -32.65 6.43 16.36
CA THR A 543 -34.05 6.02 16.55
C THR A 543 -34.25 5.24 17.85
N PHE A 544 -35.49 5.24 18.36
CA PHE A 544 -35.83 4.66 19.65
C PHE A 544 -37.03 3.70 19.60
N GLY A 545 -36.80 2.45 19.97
CA GLY A 545 -37.78 1.37 20.04
C GLY A 545 -38.09 0.95 21.48
N VAL A 546 -39.24 0.32 21.68
CA VAL A 546 -39.70 -0.12 23.00
C VAL A 546 -40.35 -1.51 22.94
N ALA A 547 -39.87 -2.40 23.80
CA ALA A 547 -40.47 -3.68 24.13
C ALA A 547 -40.47 -3.90 25.65
N SER A 548 -41.21 -4.91 26.08
CA SER A 548 -41.19 -5.36 27.47
C SER A 548 -41.34 -6.87 27.59
N PHE A 549 -41.11 -7.42 28.78
CA PHE A 549 -41.27 -8.85 29.05
C PHE A 549 -41.74 -9.12 30.48
N ASP A 550 -42.51 -10.19 30.65
CA ASP A 550 -42.81 -10.80 31.95
C ASP A 550 -42.11 -12.17 32.00
N ASP A 551 -42.90 -13.25 32.06
CA ASP A 551 -42.47 -14.64 32.00
C ASP A 551 -43.41 -15.46 31.12
N TYR A 552 -43.06 -16.70 30.86
CA TYR A 552 -43.91 -17.63 30.13
C TYR A 552 -45.21 -17.92 30.89
N ASN A 553 -46.33 -18.02 30.19
CA ASN A 553 -47.68 -18.26 30.73
C ASN A 553 -47.92 -19.70 31.24
N TYR A 554 -46.87 -20.35 31.76
CA TYR A 554 -46.76 -21.78 32.06
C TYR A 554 -46.86 -22.11 33.56
N GLY A 555 -47.97 -21.72 34.20
CA GLY A 555 -48.53 -22.37 35.40
C GLY A 555 -47.82 -22.17 36.75
N ARG A 556 -46.52 -21.89 36.78
CA ARG A 556 -45.75 -21.35 37.93
C ARG A 556 -44.97 -20.09 37.59
N MET A 557 -44.61 -20.00 36.31
CA MET A 557 -43.89 -18.92 35.65
C MET A 557 -44.79 -17.68 35.55
N GLY A 558 -45.86 -17.77 34.76
CA GLY A 558 -46.93 -16.77 34.67
C GLY A 558 -48.33 -17.33 34.43
N SER A 559 -49.33 -16.46 34.29
CA SER A 559 -50.70 -16.84 33.92
C SER A 559 -51.55 -15.70 33.31
N GLY A 560 -52.25 -15.99 32.21
CA GLY A 560 -53.27 -15.11 31.65
C GLY A 560 -52.72 -14.22 30.54
N SER A 561 -52.18 -13.06 30.89
CA SER A 561 -51.63 -12.07 29.95
C SER A 561 -50.13 -12.22 29.67
N ASP A 562 -49.40 -12.78 30.65
CA ASP A 562 -47.95 -12.80 30.74
C ASP A 562 -47.31 -13.43 29.48
N LYS A 563 -46.38 -12.72 28.84
CA LYS A 563 -45.60 -13.18 27.67
C LYS A 563 -44.08 -13.04 27.93
N PRO A 564 -43.25 -13.87 27.25
CA PRO A 564 -41.80 -13.70 27.30
C PRO A 564 -41.28 -12.49 26.48
N PHE A 565 -42.14 -11.88 25.67
CA PHE A 565 -41.83 -10.64 24.93
C PHE A 565 -43.13 -9.93 24.51
N HIS A 566 -43.13 -8.61 24.55
CA HIS A 566 -44.18 -7.70 24.10
C HIS A 566 -43.56 -6.57 23.29
N HIS A 567 -43.83 -6.51 22.00
CA HIS A 567 -43.46 -5.35 21.18
C HIS A 567 -44.42 -4.18 21.47
N ARG A 568 -43.89 -2.99 21.78
CA ARG A 568 -44.71 -1.81 22.14
C ARG A 568 -44.59 -0.68 21.12
N GLN A 569 -43.38 -0.45 20.59
CA GLN A 569 -43.09 0.57 19.59
C GLN A 569 -41.86 0.14 18.78
N GLN A 570 -42.02 0.11 17.46
CA GLN A 570 -40.94 -0.09 16.48
C GLN A 570 -39.96 1.08 16.53
N GLN A 571 -38.75 0.93 15.99
CA GLN A 571 -37.81 2.04 15.84
C GLN A 571 -38.47 3.28 15.22
N THR A 572 -38.20 4.45 15.81
CA THR A 572 -38.73 5.74 15.37
C THR A 572 -37.92 6.92 15.91
N SER A 573 -37.74 7.96 15.09
CA SER A 573 -37.19 9.26 15.49
C SER A 573 -38.24 10.19 16.13
N ASP A 574 -39.53 9.86 16.12
CA ASP A 574 -40.53 10.57 16.92
C ASP A 574 -40.45 10.11 18.38
N LEU A 575 -39.56 10.77 19.14
CA LEU A 575 -39.39 10.57 20.59
C LEU A 575 -40.71 10.62 21.36
N SER A 576 -41.76 11.28 20.87
CA SER A 576 -43.06 11.34 21.53
C SER A 576 -43.84 10.02 21.42
N LEU A 577 -43.58 9.19 20.39
CA LEU A 577 -44.12 7.84 20.26
C LEU A 577 -43.40 6.86 21.20
N ALA A 578 -42.07 6.84 21.19
CA ALA A 578 -41.26 6.04 22.13
C ALA A 578 -41.60 6.39 23.60
N GLN A 579 -41.61 7.68 23.94
CA GLN A 579 -42.02 8.15 25.26
C GLN A 579 -43.47 7.78 25.60
N ALA A 580 -44.39 7.74 24.64
CA ALA A 580 -45.78 7.31 24.86
C ALA A 580 -45.90 5.80 25.12
N ALA A 581 -45.10 4.98 24.42
CA ALA A 581 -45.02 3.54 24.66
C ALA A 581 -44.44 3.23 26.04
N LEU A 582 -43.33 3.87 26.43
CA LEU A 582 -42.76 3.80 27.78
C LEU A 582 -43.79 4.18 28.86
N ASN A 583 -44.57 5.25 28.65
CA ASN A 583 -45.64 5.67 29.56
C ASN A 583 -46.84 4.70 29.60
N GLY A 584 -46.95 3.77 28.65
CA GLY A 584 -47.94 2.68 28.68
C GLY A 584 -47.59 1.54 29.65
N LEU A 585 -46.30 1.36 29.96
CA LEU A 585 -45.79 0.24 30.75
C LEU A 585 -46.22 0.28 32.22
N TYR A 586 -46.48 -0.87 32.82
CA TYR A 586 -46.83 -1.02 34.24
C TYR A 586 -46.26 -2.31 34.85
N ALA A 587 -45.80 -2.25 36.10
CA ALA A 587 -45.33 -3.43 36.81
C ALA A 587 -46.50 -4.36 37.19
N GLY A 588 -46.55 -5.58 36.64
CA GLY A 588 -47.71 -6.45 36.75
C GLY A 588 -47.67 -7.88 36.22
N GLY A 589 -46.50 -8.54 36.08
CA GLY A 589 -46.39 -9.98 35.79
C GLY A 589 -45.57 -10.80 36.80
N GLY A 590 -45.32 -12.07 36.46
CA GLY A 590 -44.45 -13.01 37.20
C GLY A 590 -45.09 -13.72 38.40
N TRP A 591 -44.85 -15.04 38.55
CA TRP A 591 -45.36 -15.87 39.65
C TRP A 591 -44.27 -16.64 40.43
N ASP A 592 -43.01 -16.71 39.95
CA ASP A 592 -41.86 -17.22 40.73
C ASP A 592 -40.71 -16.23 40.95
N TRP A 593 -39.59 -16.29 40.21
CA TRP A 593 -38.43 -15.37 40.42
C TRP A 593 -37.44 -15.29 39.24
N PRO A 594 -37.26 -16.32 38.37
CA PRO A 594 -36.47 -16.14 37.15
C PRO A 594 -37.34 -15.62 36.01
N GLU A 595 -36.94 -14.56 35.33
CA GLU A 595 -37.77 -13.92 34.31
C GLU A 595 -37.20 -14.16 32.89
N SER A 596 -37.99 -13.88 31.86
CA SER A 596 -37.80 -14.39 30.49
C SER A 596 -36.71 -13.72 29.64
N THR A 597 -35.82 -12.91 30.23
CA THR A 597 -34.88 -11.97 29.58
C THR A 597 -34.12 -12.51 28.36
N VAL A 598 -33.69 -13.79 28.36
CA VAL A 598 -32.97 -14.41 27.22
C VAL A 598 -33.84 -14.50 25.96
N GLU A 599 -35.13 -14.80 26.12
CA GLU A 599 -36.10 -14.83 25.03
C GLU A 599 -36.50 -13.40 24.64
N ALA A 600 -36.63 -12.49 25.62
CA ALA A 600 -36.91 -11.09 25.36
C ALA A 600 -35.82 -10.39 24.51
N LEU A 601 -34.54 -10.68 24.76
CA LEU A 601 -33.42 -10.20 23.95
C LEU A 601 -33.38 -10.85 22.56
N TYR A 602 -33.60 -12.16 22.46
CA TYR A 602 -33.61 -12.88 21.18
C TYR A 602 -34.74 -12.38 20.25
N GLN A 603 -35.96 -12.23 20.78
CA GLN A 603 -37.09 -11.63 20.06
C GLN A 603 -36.87 -10.11 19.83
N GLY A 604 -36.11 -9.46 20.72
CA GLY A 604 -35.62 -8.08 20.61
C GLY A 604 -34.62 -7.83 19.47
N ALA A 605 -33.90 -8.85 19.02
CA ALA A 605 -33.01 -8.77 17.85
C ALA A 605 -33.66 -9.34 16.58
N ILE A 606 -34.17 -10.58 16.66
CA ILE A 606 -34.52 -11.41 15.49
C ILE A 606 -36.03 -11.41 15.20
N GLY A 607 -36.86 -11.25 16.24
CA GLY A 607 -38.31 -11.23 16.12
C GLY A 607 -38.93 -12.51 15.57
N SER A 608 -38.29 -13.67 15.79
CA SER A 608 -38.66 -14.98 15.25
C SER A 608 -40.12 -15.39 15.52
N GLY A 609 -40.77 -14.76 16.50
CA GLY A 609 -42.04 -15.17 17.07
C GLY A 609 -41.83 -16.28 18.09
N TYR A 610 -42.86 -16.54 18.91
CA TYR A 610 -42.88 -17.63 19.89
C TYR A 610 -44.31 -18.17 20.01
N ASP A 611 -44.56 -19.39 19.48
CA ASP A 611 -45.84 -20.10 19.61
C ASP A 611 -45.95 -20.68 21.02
N GLN A 612 -46.46 -19.88 21.96
CA GLN A 612 -46.57 -20.23 23.37
C GLN A 612 -47.60 -21.35 23.63
N ASN A 613 -48.43 -21.71 22.65
CA ASN A 613 -49.41 -22.78 22.80
C ASN A 613 -49.12 -24.04 21.95
N CYS A 614 -48.12 -23.97 21.07
CA CYS A 614 -47.62 -25.02 20.18
C CYS A 614 -48.70 -25.71 19.36
N ASN A 615 -49.60 -24.91 18.77
CA ASN A 615 -50.57 -25.41 17.81
C ASN A 615 -50.03 -25.39 16.36
N GLY A 616 -48.90 -24.71 16.12
CA GLY A 616 -48.28 -24.50 14.82
C GLY A 616 -48.77 -23.24 14.11
N VAL A 617 -49.41 -22.32 14.84
CA VAL A 617 -49.96 -21.05 14.35
C VAL A 617 -49.92 -20.02 15.48
N TYR A 618 -49.40 -18.83 15.17
CA TYR A 618 -49.56 -17.64 16.00
C TYR A 618 -51.01 -17.14 15.87
N ASP A 619 -51.92 -17.63 16.72
CA ASP A 619 -53.37 -17.34 16.62
C ASP A 619 -54.06 -16.95 17.94
N SER A 620 -53.31 -16.94 19.06
CA SER A 620 -53.82 -16.52 20.36
C SER A 620 -53.34 -15.13 20.77
N GLY A 621 -53.87 -14.61 21.88
CA GLY A 621 -53.35 -13.39 22.53
C GLY A 621 -52.20 -13.66 23.51
N GLN A 622 -51.66 -14.89 23.52
CA GLN A 622 -50.60 -15.34 24.40
C GLN A 622 -49.28 -15.60 23.66
N ASP A 623 -49.36 -15.81 22.35
CA ASP A 623 -48.19 -16.01 21.48
C ASP A 623 -47.47 -14.67 21.22
N VAL A 624 -46.17 -14.76 20.94
CA VAL A 624 -45.40 -13.66 20.36
C VAL A 624 -45.47 -13.83 18.85
N TYR A 625 -46.01 -12.83 18.15
CA TYR A 625 -46.15 -12.89 16.70
C TYR A 625 -44.79 -12.61 16.05
N PRO A 626 -44.41 -13.36 15.00
CA PRO A 626 -43.19 -13.09 14.26
C PRO A 626 -43.32 -11.75 13.51
N PHE A 627 -42.22 -10.99 13.46
CA PHE A 627 -42.13 -9.87 12.53
C PHE A 627 -41.82 -10.41 11.13
N ILE A 628 -42.72 -10.14 10.18
CA ILE A 628 -42.65 -10.62 8.79
C ILE A 628 -43.17 -9.49 7.90
N ALA A 629 -42.39 -9.10 6.88
CA ALA A 629 -42.81 -8.16 5.84
C ALA A 629 -43.97 -8.74 5.01
N ASP A 630 -44.80 -7.88 4.39
CA ASP A 630 -45.94 -8.31 3.54
C ASP A 630 -45.44 -9.07 2.30
N PRO A 631 -45.58 -10.42 2.21
CA PRO A 631 -45.02 -11.19 1.10
C PRO A 631 -45.88 -11.13 -0.17
N GLU A 632 -47.08 -10.53 -0.11
CA GLU A 632 -48.00 -10.42 -1.24
C GLU A 632 -48.09 -8.98 -1.79
N GLY A 633 -47.51 -8.00 -1.07
CA GLY A 633 -47.39 -6.60 -1.50
C GLY A 633 -48.74 -5.91 -1.70
N ASP A 634 -49.80 -6.40 -1.04
CA ASP A 634 -51.18 -5.94 -1.25
C ASP A 634 -51.59 -4.82 -0.27
N GLY A 635 -50.83 -4.65 0.82
CA GLY A 635 -51.02 -3.61 1.83
C GLY A 635 -52.24 -3.82 2.73
N ILE A 636 -52.91 -4.97 2.65
CA ILE A 636 -54.18 -5.25 3.36
C ILE A 636 -54.34 -6.66 3.97
N SER A 637 -53.27 -7.44 4.19
CA SER A 637 -53.31 -8.46 5.27
C SER A 637 -52.00 -8.85 5.97
N ASN A 638 -51.69 -8.16 7.08
CA ASN A 638 -51.64 -8.82 8.40
C ASN A 638 -51.80 -7.81 9.56
N THR A 639 -53.00 -7.23 9.70
CA THR A 639 -53.30 -6.38 10.86
C THR A 639 -53.40 -7.22 12.12
N PHE A 640 -52.40 -7.13 13.01
CA PHE A 640 -52.32 -7.88 14.27
C PHE A 640 -53.66 -7.87 15.05
N PRO A 641 -54.26 -9.04 15.34
CA PRO A 641 -55.48 -9.14 16.13
C PRO A 641 -55.22 -9.18 17.65
N GLY A 642 -53.99 -8.81 18.07
CA GLY A 642 -53.66 -8.49 19.46
C GLY A 642 -54.43 -7.28 19.98
N ASP A 643 -54.17 -6.86 21.21
CA ASP A 643 -54.78 -5.63 21.73
C ASP A 643 -54.10 -4.36 21.16
N PHE A 644 -54.71 -3.21 21.42
CA PHE A 644 -54.34 -1.93 20.81
C PHE A 644 -52.97 -1.36 21.24
N THR A 645 -52.13 -2.14 21.95
CA THR A 645 -50.79 -1.76 22.40
C THR A 645 -49.63 -2.40 21.62
N GLU A 646 -49.85 -3.51 20.91
CA GLU A 646 -48.79 -4.17 20.11
C GLU A 646 -48.89 -3.68 18.65
N ARG A 647 -47.86 -2.98 18.15
CA ARG A 647 -47.83 -2.42 16.78
C ARG A 647 -46.50 -2.69 16.09
N TYR A 648 -46.57 -3.19 14.87
CA TYR A 648 -45.46 -3.26 13.91
C TYR A 648 -46.02 -2.79 12.56
N ASP A 649 -45.28 -1.93 11.88
CA ASP A 649 -45.67 -1.26 10.64
C ASP A 649 -44.64 -1.60 9.54
N PRO A 650 -45.00 -2.47 8.57
CA PRO A 650 -44.10 -2.91 7.50
C PRO A 650 -43.94 -1.86 6.38
N SER A 651 -44.27 -0.59 6.66
CA SER A 651 -44.06 0.54 5.74
C SER A 651 -43.02 1.56 6.22
N VAL A 652 -42.31 1.25 7.32
CA VAL A 652 -41.18 2.04 7.84
C VAL A 652 -39.87 1.45 7.29
N PRO A 653 -38.94 2.25 6.73
CA PRO A 653 -37.61 1.78 6.32
C PRO A 653 -36.87 1.06 7.46
N GLY A 654 -35.98 0.11 7.10
CA GLY A 654 -35.35 -0.82 8.05
C GLY A 654 -36.08 -2.16 8.21
N THR A 655 -37.26 -2.36 7.60
CA THR A 655 -37.84 -3.71 7.44
C THR A 655 -37.24 -4.40 6.22
N GLY A 656 -36.09 -5.07 6.41
CA GLY A 656 -35.17 -5.45 5.33
C GLY A 656 -35.70 -6.35 4.22
N GLN A 657 -34.99 -6.30 3.08
CA GLN A 657 -35.17 -7.19 1.93
C GLN A 657 -34.68 -8.63 2.23
N TYR A 658 -34.74 -9.49 1.21
CA TYR A 658 -34.41 -10.91 1.27
C TYR A 658 -33.11 -11.20 0.52
N ASP A 659 -32.06 -11.56 1.25
CA ASP A 659 -30.85 -12.16 0.68
C ASP A 659 -31.05 -13.69 0.50
N PRO A 660 -30.84 -14.26 -0.72
CA PRO A 660 -30.86 -15.69 -0.97
C PRO A 660 -29.52 -16.42 -0.73
N SER A 661 -28.41 -15.71 -0.49
CA SER A 661 -27.05 -16.27 -0.53
C SER A 661 -26.72 -17.17 0.68
N ILE A 662 -27.10 -16.75 1.89
CA ILE A 662 -26.71 -17.40 3.16
C ILE A 662 -27.58 -18.65 3.45
N PRO A 663 -27.03 -19.89 3.46
CA PRO A 663 -27.84 -21.11 3.52
C PRO A 663 -28.36 -21.51 4.93
N GLY A 664 -29.16 -20.65 5.56
CA GLY A 664 -29.83 -20.98 6.83
C GLY A 664 -30.84 -19.93 7.28
N ASP A 665 -30.40 -18.67 7.34
CA ASP A 665 -31.16 -17.55 7.88
C ASP A 665 -31.93 -16.79 6.80
N ALA A 666 -32.81 -17.51 6.09
CA ALA A 666 -33.73 -16.90 5.16
C ALA A 666 -34.66 -15.89 5.89
N PHE A 667 -34.60 -14.63 5.44
CA PHE A 667 -35.28 -13.43 5.97
C PHE A 667 -34.69 -12.83 7.27
N ARG A 668 -34.61 -11.48 7.27
CA ARG A 668 -34.56 -10.50 8.40
C ARG A 668 -33.21 -9.82 8.68
N LEU A 669 -33.06 -8.63 8.08
CA LEU A 669 -32.56 -7.49 8.86
C LEU A 669 -33.55 -7.19 10.00
N GLY A 670 -32.99 -6.77 11.14
CA GLY A 670 -33.62 -6.26 12.35
C GLY A 670 -35.13 -6.46 12.59
N GLY A 671 -35.48 -7.37 13.50
CA GLY A 671 -36.89 -7.67 13.82
C GLY A 671 -37.74 -6.44 14.21
N ASN A 672 -37.20 -5.54 15.03
CA ASN A 672 -37.91 -4.34 15.49
C ASN A 672 -37.78 -3.12 14.55
N GLY A 673 -37.42 -3.37 13.28
CA GLY A 673 -37.21 -2.34 12.26
C GLY A 673 -35.88 -1.61 12.44
N PHE A 674 -34.80 -2.34 12.79
CA PHE A 674 -33.46 -1.76 12.82
C PHE A 674 -33.03 -1.40 11.39
N ARG A 675 -32.54 -0.18 11.19
CA ARG A 675 -32.06 0.31 9.91
C ARG A 675 -30.80 -0.44 9.48
N GLN A 676 -30.66 -0.63 8.17
CA GLN A 676 -29.38 -1.00 7.57
C GLN A 676 -28.37 0.12 7.85
N GLY A 677 -27.12 -0.21 8.16
CA GLY A 677 -26.10 0.76 8.57
C GLY A 677 -26.16 1.22 10.03
N ALA A 678 -27.23 0.96 10.79
CA ALA A 678 -27.37 1.45 12.16
C ALA A 678 -26.94 0.42 13.22
N VAL A 679 -26.12 0.85 14.19
CA VAL A 679 -25.73 0.00 15.34
C VAL A 679 -26.98 -0.39 16.15
N PRO A 680 -27.28 -1.70 16.32
CA PRO A 680 -28.44 -2.13 17.12
C PRO A 680 -28.10 -2.14 18.61
N ILE A 681 -28.65 -1.19 19.38
CA ILE A 681 -28.27 -0.98 20.79
C ILE A 681 -29.38 -1.50 21.71
N LEU A 682 -29.16 -2.64 22.37
CA LEU A 682 -30.17 -3.29 23.22
C LEU A 682 -30.04 -2.86 24.68
N VAL A 683 -30.85 -1.90 25.12
CA VAL A 683 -30.89 -1.42 26.51
C VAL A 683 -31.92 -2.23 27.31
N TYR A 684 -31.47 -3.12 28.20
CA TYR A 684 -32.35 -4.07 28.89
C TYR A 684 -32.30 -3.96 30.42
N THR A 685 -33.48 -4.02 31.07
CA THR A 685 -33.61 -3.90 32.54
C THR A 685 -34.22 -5.16 33.16
N THR A 686 -33.77 -5.54 34.36
CA THR A 686 -34.44 -6.54 35.23
C THR A 686 -33.87 -6.47 36.66
N ASP A 687 -34.61 -6.94 37.67
CA ASP A 687 -34.09 -7.19 39.04
C ASP A 687 -33.97 -8.67 39.41
N ALA A 688 -34.12 -9.55 38.42
CA ALA A 688 -34.31 -10.99 38.56
C ALA A 688 -33.19 -11.84 37.93
N THR A 689 -33.23 -13.14 38.19
CA THR A 689 -32.35 -14.13 37.51
C THR A 689 -32.86 -14.42 36.10
N VAL A 690 -32.01 -14.44 35.08
CA VAL A 690 -32.48 -14.77 33.72
C VAL A 690 -32.85 -16.26 33.57
N ARG A 691 -33.96 -16.55 32.89
CA ARG A 691 -34.45 -17.91 32.62
C ARG A 691 -33.76 -18.53 31.39
N ASN A 692 -32.51 -18.98 31.56
CA ASN A 692 -31.75 -19.66 30.50
C ASN A 692 -32.23 -21.12 30.28
N GLY A 693 -32.54 -21.50 29.04
CA GLY A 693 -33.02 -22.84 28.68
C GLY A 693 -31.97 -23.96 28.65
N GLY A 694 -30.67 -23.68 28.81
CA GLY A 694 -29.59 -24.66 28.57
C GLY A 694 -28.41 -24.73 29.55
N LEU A 695 -27.93 -23.62 30.13
CA LEU A 695 -26.66 -23.63 30.88
C LEU A 695 -26.77 -24.08 32.35
N ALA A 696 -25.79 -24.88 32.78
CA ALA A 696 -25.54 -25.19 34.18
C ALA A 696 -24.42 -24.27 34.72
N THR A 697 -24.74 -23.41 35.69
CA THR A 697 -23.74 -22.59 36.38
C THR A 697 -22.88 -23.43 37.34
N SER A 698 -21.83 -22.83 37.90
CA SER A 698 -20.88 -23.47 38.84
C SER A 698 -21.53 -23.95 40.16
N GLU A 699 -22.75 -23.50 40.47
CA GLU A 699 -23.63 -24.05 41.54
C GLU A 699 -24.16 -25.47 41.21
N GLY A 700 -23.97 -25.95 39.98
CA GLY A 700 -24.53 -27.18 39.46
C GLY A 700 -25.98 -27.04 38.99
N PRO A 701 -26.55 -28.08 38.35
CA PRO A 701 -27.88 -28.02 37.76
C PRO A 701 -28.98 -27.95 38.84
N LYS A 702 -29.38 -26.72 39.18
CA LYS A 702 -30.67 -26.44 39.83
C LYS A 702 -31.76 -26.97 38.89
N SER A 703 -32.65 -27.82 39.40
CA SER A 703 -33.43 -28.77 38.60
C SER A 703 -34.69 -28.16 37.94
N GLU A 704 -34.53 -27.04 37.26
CA GLU A 704 -35.63 -26.26 36.67
C GLU A 704 -35.50 -26.12 35.14
N LEU A 705 -34.72 -27.02 34.52
CA LEU A 705 -34.92 -27.41 33.12
C LEU A 705 -36.36 -27.92 32.94
N PHE A 706 -37.23 -27.02 32.50
CA PHE A 706 -38.67 -27.18 32.23
C PHE A 706 -39.51 -27.54 33.46
N PRO A 707 -40.07 -26.53 34.17
CA PRO A 707 -41.09 -26.76 35.19
C PRO A 707 -42.28 -27.56 34.65
N ALA A 708 -42.87 -28.41 35.49
CA ALA A 708 -43.93 -29.33 35.11
C ALA A 708 -45.26 -28.61 34.76
N GLY A 709 -45.38 -28.18 33.51
CA GLY A 709 -46.53 -27.44 32.96
C GLY A 709 -46.39 -27.12 31.48
N VAL A 710 -45.17 -26.93 30.98
CA VAL A 710 -44.84 -26.65 29.57
C VAL A 710 -45.40 -27.75 28.63
N PRO A 711 -46.10 -27.41 27.53
CA PRO A 711 -46.55 -28.38 26.54
C PRO A 711 -45.37 -29.04 25.79
N THR A 712 -45.51 -30.31 25.40
CA THR A 712 -44.49 -31.00 24.58
C THR A 712 -44.45 -30.41 23.18
N GLY A 713 -43.45 -29.58 22.93
CA GLY A 713 -43.28 -28.77 21.72
C GLY A 713 -42.71 -27.39 22.07
N CYS A 714 -43.14 -26.82 23.20
CA CYS A 714 -42.84 -25.42 23.56
C CYS A 714 -41.57 -25.29 24.39
N GLN A 715 -40.43 -25.68 23.82
CA GLN A 715 -39.16 -25.18 24.36
C GLN A 715 -39.06 -23.68 24.01
N PRO A 716 -38.36 -22.85 24.80
CA PRO A 716 -37.89 -21.54 24.34
C PRO A 716 -37.18 -21.68 23.01
N ASP A 717 -37.41 -20.72 22.11
CA ASP A 717 -36.65 -20.64 20.86
C ASP A 717 -35.26 -20.04 21.15
N ALA A 718 -35.16 -19.21 22.20
CA ALA A 718 -33.91 -18.68 22.72
C ALA A 718 -33.24 -19.59 23.77
N ILE A 719 -31.97 -19.90 23.56
CA ILE A 719 -31.01 -20.32 24.60
C ILE A 719 -29.75 -19.45 24.48
N SER A 720 -28.93 -19.34 25.52
CA SER A 720 -27.73 -18.47 25.45
C SER A 720 -26.74 -18.87 24.36
N ALA A 721 -26.69 -20.15 23.99
CA ALA A 721 -25.88 -20.66 22.87
C ALA A 721 -26.45 -20.33 21.47
N LEU A 722 -27.62 -19.69 21.40
CA LEU A 722 -28.16 -19.07 20.18
C LEU A 722 -28.15 -17.54 20.30
N LEU A 723 -28.41 -16.99 21.50
CA LEU A 723 -28.46 -15.55 21.74
C LEU A 723 -27.15 -14.85 21.34
N GLY A 724 -25.99 -15.34 21.79
CA GLY A 724 -24.70 -14.72 21.45
C GLY A 724 -24.47 -14.59 19.94
N PRO A 725 -24.44 -15.71 19.18
CA PRO A 725 -24.31 -15.67 17.72
C PRO A 725 -25.40 -14.84 17.02
N SER A 726 -26.62 -14.75 17.57
CA SER A 726 -27.72 -13.95 17.01
C SER A 726 -27.50 -12.43 17.16
N LEU A 727 -26.73 -12.01 18.16
CA LEU A 727 -26.36 -10.61 18.40
C LEU A 727 -25.04 -10.25 17.69
N GLN A 728 -24.04 -11.14 17.73
CA GLN A 728 -22.75 -10.98 17.04
C GLN A 728 -22.93 -10.85 15.53
N SER A 729 -23.82 -11.63 14.91
CA SER A 729 -24.16 -11.53 13.47
C SER A 729 -24.86 -10.23 13.02
N ARG A 730 -24.95 -9.22 13.91
CA ARG A 730 -25.61 -7.91 13.72
C ARG A 730 -24.85 -6.77 14.42
N ASP A 731 -23.62 -7.04 14.87
CA ASP A 731 -22.82 -6.24 15.81
C ASP A 731 -23.61 -5.56 16.97
N ALA A 732 -24.59 -6.28 17.51
CA ALA A 732 -25.61 -5.70 18.39
C ALA A 732 -25.12 -5.58 19.84
N LYS A 733 -24.73 -4.36 20.25
CA LYS A 733 -24.23 -4.04 21.60
C LYS A 733 -25.35 -4.11 22.66
N ALA A 734 -25.07 -4.60 23.87
CA ALA A 734 -26.10 -4.88 24.90
C ALA A 734 -25.83 -4.23 26.27
N ILE A 735 -26.60 -3.19 26.60
CA ILE A 735 -26.44 -2.39 27.83
C ILE A 735 -27.35 -2.94 28.95
N GLY A 736 -26.74 -3.56 29.96
CA GLY A 736 -27.43 -4.24 31.07
C GLY A 736 -27.72 -3.36 32.29
N VAL A 737 -29.00 -3.19 32.64
CA VAL A 737 -29.42 -2.27 33.71
C VAL A 737 -30.08 -3.03 34.88
N ALA A 738 -29.27 -3.55 35.82
CA ALA A 738 -29.76 -4.41 36.91
C ALA A 738 -30.41 -3.62 38.06
N ALA A 739 -31.72 -3.74 38.24
CA ALA A 739 -32.43 -3.05 39.30
C ALA A 739 -32.16 -3.60 40.73
N ARG A 740 -31.34 -4.66 40.88
CA ARG A 740 -30.79 -5.17 42.16
C ARG A 740 -29.38 -5.75 42.02
N THR A 741 -28.65 -5.78 43.13
CA THR A 741 -27.43 -6.59 43.29
C THR A 741 -27.71 -8.07 43.50
N GLY A 742 -26.90 -8.92 42.87
CA GLY A 742 -26.96 -10.38 43.00
C GLY A 742 -26.90 -11.08 41.65
N ASP A 743 -27.49 -12.28 41.58
CA ASP A 743 -27.46 -13.20 40.44
C ASP A 743 -27.91 -12.60 39.09
N ALA A 744 -28.67 -11.49 39.09
CA ALA A 744 -29.02 -10.71 37.89
C ALA A 744 -27.77 -10.12 37.20
N ILE A 745 -26.86 -9.52 37.98
CA ILE A 745 -25.63 -8.90 37.50
C ILE A 745 -24.73 -9.95 36.83
N SER A 746 -24.59 -11.12 37.45
CA SER A 746 -23.79 -12.22 36.88
C SER A 746 -24.36 -12.78 35.57
N ALA A 747 -25.66 -12.59 35.30
CA ALA A 747 -26.24 -12.93 34.01
C ALA A 747 -26.04 -11.81 32.97
N MET A 748 -26.03 -10.54 33.39
CA MET A 748 -25.75 -9.41 32.50
C MET A 748 -24.30 -9.39 32.02
N HIS A 749 -23.32 -9.69 32.90
CA HIS A 749 -21.92 -9.90 32.49
C HIS A 749 -21.84 -10.92 31.35
N THR A 750 -22.40 -12.13 31.52
CA THR A 750 -22.37 -13.16 30.46
C THR A 750 -23.22 -12.86 29.22
N ILE A 751 -24.03 -11.81 29.22
CA ILE A 751 -24.66 -11.31 27.98
C ILE A 751 -23.74 -10.29 27.30
N ALA A 752 -23.10 -9.40 28.07
CA ALA A 752 -22.12 -8.43 27.57
C ALA A 752 -20.82 -9.10 27.06
N GLU A 753 -20.39 -10.21 27.67
CA GLU A 753 -19.34 -11.15 27.19
C GLU A 753 -19.68 -11.79 25.82
N PHE A 754 -20.93 -11.70 25.32
CA PHE A 754 -21.32 -12.20 23.99
C PHE A 754 -21.57 -11.09 22.97
N THR A 755 -21.55 -9.83 23.37
CA THR A 755 -21.77 -8.65 22.50
C THR A 755 -20.59 -7.69 22.56
N ASP A 756 -19.46 -8.23 23.01
CA ASP A 756 -18.18 -7.56 23.29
C ASP A 756 -18.34 -6.16 23.89
N SER A 757 -19.32 -6.06 24.79
CA SER A 757 -19.72 -4.84 25.47
C SER A 757 -18.93 -4.73 26.78
N TYR A 758 -17.63 -4.45 26.61
CA TYR A 758 -16.70 -4.07 27.68
C TYR A 758 -16.72 -2.53 27.81
N PHE A 759 -16.26 -2.00 28.95
CA PHE A 759 -16.30 -0.57 29.24
C PHE A 759 -15.13 -0.19 30.16
N ASP A 760 -14.50 0.97 29.95
CA ASP A 760 -13.46 1.48 30.85
C ASP A 760 -14.07 2.04 32.14
N LEU A 761 -14.25 1.17 33.14
CA LEU A 761 -14.74 1.57 34.47
C LEU A 761 -13.63 2.18 35.36
N ASN A 762 -12.39 2.31 34.86
CA ASN A 762 -11.24 2.74 35.65
C ASN A 762 -10.48 3.99 35.11
N SER A 763 -10.89 4.52 33.94
CA SER A 763 -10.35 5.68 33.24
C SER A 763 -8.87 5.53 32.85
N ASN A 764 -8.53 4.40 32.24
CA ASN A 764 -7.23 4.09 31.65
C ASN A 764 -7.16 4.31 30.12
N GLY A 765 -8.30 4.44 29.43
CA GLY A 765 -8.40 4.53 27.97
C GLY A 765 -8.56 3.18 27.24
N GLN A 766 -8.93 2.11 27.93
CA GLN A 766 -9.09 0.77 27.38
C GLN A 766 -10.28 0.02 28.02
N ALA A 767 -11.13 -0.58 27.19
CA ALA A 767 -12.27 -1.37 27.64
C ALA A 767 -11.84 -2.74 28.20
N ASP A 768 -11.57 -2.81 29.51
CA ASP A 768 -10.97 -3.99 30.17
C ASP A 768 -11.86 -5.27 30.10
N PRO A 769 -11.36 -6.41 29.58
CA PRO A 769 -12.11 -7.67 29.53
C PRO A 769 -12.57 -8.19 30.89
N GLY A 770 -13.87 -8.03 31.16
CA GLY A 770 -14.53 -8.38 32.42
C GLY A 770 -15.03 -7.17 33.23
N GLU A 771 -14.69 -5.94 32.84
CA GLU A 771 -15.35 -4.72 33.32
C GLU A 771 -16.58 -4.44 32.43
N HIS A 772 -17.78 -4.60 33.01
CA HIS A 772 -19.03 -4.40 32.28
C HIS A 772 -19.98 -3.46 33.03
N MET A 773 -20.62 -2.55 32.28
CA MET A 773 -21.65 -1.64 32.78
C MET A 773 -22.87 -2.40 33.27
N VAL A 774 -23.07 -2.40 34.60
CA VAL A 774 -24.28 -2.90 35.23
C VAL A 774 -24.79 -1.92 36.28
N TYR A 775 -25.89 -1.23 35.98
CA TYR A 775 -26.59 -0.36 36.95
C TYR A 775 -26.91 -1.11 38.24
N THR A 776 -26.97 -0.40 39.37
CA THR A 776 -27.62 -0.90 40.58
C THR A 776 -28.37 0.23 41.28
N SER A 777 -29.55 -0.07 41.84
CA SER A 777 -30.45 0.93 42.41
C SER A 777 -29.82 1.69 43.60
N GLY A 778 -29.18 2.84 43.32
CA GLY A 778 -28.60 3.73 44.33
C GLY A 778 -27.14 4.15 44.15
N SER A 779 -26.50 3.95 42.97
CA SER A 779 -25.16 4.49 42.69
C SER A 779 -25.15 5.69 41.73
N TYR A 780 -25.82 5.58 40.58
CA TYR A 780 -25.88 6.59 39.50
C TYR A 780 -27.30 6.63 38.92
N ASP A 781 -27.60 7.61 38.04
CA ASP A 781 -28.88 7.67 37.32
C ASP A 781 -28.91 6.67 36.15
N ILE A 782 -30.09 6.39 35.61
CA ILE A 782 -30.26 5.62 34.37
C ILE A 782 -29.90 6.45 33.13
N VAL A 783 -29.86 7.79 33.24
CA VAL A 783 -29.23 8.64 32.21
C VAL A 783 -27.76 8.28 32.10
N ASP A 784 -26.97 8.58 33.13
CA ASP A 784 -25.54 8.32 33.24
C ASP A 784 -25.17 6.94 32.68
N ARG A 785 -25.87 5.87 33.12
CA ARG A 785 -25.53 4.48 32.74
C ARG A 785 -25.89 4.07 31.31
N VAL A 786 -26.85 4.73 30.65
CA VAL A 786 -27.14 4.44 29.23
C VAL A 786 -26.31 5.35 28.33
N THR A 787 -26.01 6.58 28.75
CA THR A 787 -25.25 7.54 27.94
C THR A 787 -23.75 7.24 27.95
N GLU A 788 -23.14 7.00 29.13
CA GLU A 788 -21.76 6.49 29.22
C GLU A 788 -21.64 5.13 28.50
N GLY A 789 -22.70 4.33 28.55
CA GLY A 789 -22.75 3.02 27.86
C GLY A 789 -22.90 3.12 26.34
N ILE A 790 -23.14 4.31 25.78
CA ILE A 790 -23.12 4.61 24.35
C ILE A 790 -21.78 5.27 24.00
N GLU A 791 -21.41 6.31 24.75
CA GLU A 791 -20.12 7.03 24.71
C GLU A 791 -18.92 6.08 24.59
N GLU A 792 -18.84 5.08 25.47
CA GLU A 792 -17.78 4.07 25.48
C GLU A 792 -17.70 3.23 24.20
N PHE A 793 -18.82 2.74 23.63
CA PHE A 793 -18.74 1.97 22.38
C PHE A 793 -18.51 2.86 21.16
N THR A 794 -18.89 4.15 21.22
CA THR A 794 -18.58 5.11 20.16
C THR A 794 -17.13 5.60 20.18
N ALA A 795 -16.37 5.37 21.26
CA ALA A 795 -15.02 5.90 21.45
C ALA A 795 -13.92 4.83 21.64
N ASN A 796 -14.24 3.67 22.20
CA ASN A 796 -13.27 2.61 22.54
C ASN A 796 -13.48 1.32 21.71
N VAL A 797 -13.83 1.47 20.42
CA VAL A 797 -14.03 0.36 19.46
C VAL A 797 -13.06 0.52 18.30
N THR A 798 -12.45 -0.59 17.88
CA THR A 798 -11.78 -0.70 16.58
C THR A 798 -12.76 -1.25 15.54
N TYR A 799 -12.61 -0.82 14.30
CA TYR A 799 -13.46 -1.24 13.18
C TYR A 799 -12.62 -1.87 12.07
N ASP A 800 -13.09 -3.01 11.57
CA ASP A 800 -12.71 -3.50 10.24
C ASP A 800 -13.51 -2.68 9.23
N LEU A 801 -12.88 -1.68 8.64
CA LEU A 801 -13.53 -0.75 7.71
C LEU A 801 -13.75 -1.41 6.35
N THR A 802 -14.79 -0.97 5.64
CA THR A 802 -15.10 -1.40 4.27
C THR A 802 -15.71 -0.24 3.51
N MET A 803 -15.04 0.26 2.48
CA MET A 803 -15.56 1.31 1.60
C MET A 803 -16.38 0.68 0.46
N VAL A 804 -17.57 1.23 0.16
CA VAL A 804 -18.48 0.70 -0.86
C VAL A 804 -19.22 1.84 -1.57
N ILE A 805 -19.20 1.86 -2.90
CA ILE A 805 -20.06 2.74 -3.73
C ILE A 805 -21.52 2.24 -3.62
N ASP A 806 -22.49 3.12 -3.33
CA ASP A 806 -23.91 2.74 -3.19
C ASP A 806 -24.62 2.61 -4.56
N PRO A 807 -24.90 1.39 -5.04
CA PRO A 807 -25.46 1.17 -6.38
C PRO A 807 -26.95 1.57 -6.49
N ASP A 808 -27.65 1.83 -5.39
CA ASP A 808 -29.10 2.14 -5.40
C ASP A 808 -29.37 3.65 -5.59
N ASN A 809 -28.37 4.53 -5.46
CA ASN A 809 -28.51 6.00 -5.64
C ASN A 809 -27.86 6.57 -6.90
N VAL A 810 -27.08 5.77 -7.64
CA VAL A 810 -26.32 6.24 -8.82
C VAL A 810 -27.27 6.62 -9.96
N ALA A 811 -27.43 7.92 -10.20
CA ALA A 811 -28.46 8.46 -11.09
C ALA A 811 -27.97 8.76 -12.52
N ASN A 812 -26.66 8.94 -12.70
CA ASN A 812 -26.03 9.40 -13.95
C ASN A 812 -24.88 8.52 -14.47
N LEU A 813 -24.21 7.70 -13.66
CA LEU A 813 -23.35 6.64 -14.21
C LEU A 813 -24.26 5.63 -14.94
N ASP A 814 -24.20 5.62 -16.28
CA ASP A 814 -24.42 4.35 -16.98
C ASP A 814 -23.33 3.37 -16.48
N ASN A 815 -23.68 2.09 -16.41
CA ASN A 815 -23.15 1.15 -15.41
C ASN A 815 -21.71 0.62 -15.69
N GLU A 816 -20.91 1.41 -16.40
CA GLU A 816 -19.74 1.01 -17.18
C GLU A 816 -18.56 2.00 -17.02
N ALA A 817 -18.70 3.08 -16.23
CA ALA A 817 -17.67 4.13 -16.13
C ALA A 817 -16.61 3.93 -15.01
N ILE A 818 -17.04 3.75 -13.75
CA ILE A 818 -16.23 4.03 -12.54
C ILE A 818 -16.74 3.20 -11.33
N VAL A 819 -15.98 2.53 -10.43
CA VAL A 819 -14.62 1.90 -10.40
C VAL A 819 -14.67 0.71 -9.40
N ASN A 820 -13.59 -0.10 -9.29
CA ASN A 820 -13.13 -0.74 -8.04
C ASN A 820 -12.84 0.27 -6.88
N VAL A 821 -12.37 -0.23 -5.73
CA VAL A 821 -11.74 0.56 -4.65
C VAL A 821 -10.66 -0.30 -3.99
N THR A 822 -9.44 0.22 -3.85
CA THR A 822 -8.25 -0.49 -3.38
C THR A 822 -7.40 0.41 -2.47
N PRO A 823 -7.04 -0.02 -1.24
CA PRO A 823 -7.57 -1.18 -0.51
C PRO A 823 -8.98 -0.90 0.04
N ASN A 824 -9.98 -1.68 -0.37
CA ASN A 824 -11.35 -1.51 0.14
C ASN A 824 -11.55 -1.84 1.63
N VAL A 825 -10.56 -2.41 2.33
CA VAL A 825 -10.65 -2.82 3.75
C VAL A 825 -9.42 -2.41 4.56
N TYR A 826 -9.66 -1.80 5.73
CA TYR A 826 -8.64 -1.43 6.71
C TYR A 826 -8.98 -2.07 8.05
N TYR A 827 -8.01 -2.69 8.72
CA TYR A 827 -8.26 -3.48 9.93
C TYR A 827 -7.98 -2.71 11.22
N ASP A 828 -8.69 -3.09 12.29
CA ASP A 828 -8.46 -2.61 13.67
C ASP A 828 -8.46 -1.07 13.86
N VAL A 829 -9.14 -0.31 13.00
CA VAL A 829 -9.08 1.17 12.98
C VAL A 829 -9.84 1.79 14.16
N PRO A 830 -9.19 2.56 15.06
CA PRO A 830 -9.82 3.05 16.29
C PRO A 830 -10.76 4.24 16.08
N ALA A 831 -11.93 4.19 16.74
CA ALA A 831 -12.97 5.21 16.70
C ALA A 831 -12.52 6.61 17.16
N LEU A 832 -13.18 7.65 16.64
CA LEU A 832 -12.94 9.08 16.93
C LEU A 832 -11.49 9.56 16.67
N ASN A 833 -10.80 8.95 15.70
CA ASN A 833 -9.56 9.45 15.15
C ASN A 833 -9.80 9.95 13.72
N THR A 834 -9.07 10.99 13.31
CA THR A 834 -8.89 11.27 11.88
C THR A 834 -8.04 10.15 11.29
N VAL A 835 -8.54 9.51 10.24
CA VAL A 835 -7.83 8.47 9.49
C VAL A 835 -7.95 8.82 8.02
N THR A 836 -6.86 8.62 7.27
CA THR A 836 -6.77 8.88 5.83
C THR A 836 -6.95 7.59 5.06
N PHE A 837 -7.62 7.69 3.91
CA PHE A 837 -7.98 6.57 3.04
C PHE A 837 -7.56 6.92 1.63
N SER A 838 -6.36 6.47 1.28
CA SER A 838 -5.85 6.41 -0.09
C SER A 838 -6.64 5.36 -0.85
N PHE A 839 -7.27 5.72 -1.98
CA PHE A 839 -7.81 4.73 -2.92
C PHE A 839 -7.62 5.15 -4.37
N THR A 840 -7.28 4.17 -5.21
CA THR A 840 -7.09 4.35 -6.64
C THR A 840 -8.43 4.44 -7.37
N LEU A 841 -8.51 5.28 -8.40
CA LEU A 841 -9.53 5.22 -9.45
C LEU A 841 -8.94 4.70 -10.76
N GLU A 842 -9.75 3.92 -11.49
CA GLU A 842 -9.42 3.23 -12.73
C GLU A 842 -10.67 3.34 -13.63
N PRO A 843 -10.69 4.17 -14.69
CA PRO A 843 -11.79 4.12 -15.66
C PRO A 843 -11.85 2.71 -16.27
N THR A 844 -13.04 2.15 -16.50
CA THR A 844 -13.08 0.84 -17.19
C THR A 844 -12.66 1.02 -18.66
N PRO A 845 -12.15 -0.02 -19.36
CA PRO A 845 -11.83 0.09 -20.79
C PRO A 845 -13.01 0.50 -21.70
N ALA A 846 -14.25 0.31 -21.25
CA ALA A 846 -15.44 0.82 -21.94
C ALA A 846 -15.76 2.30 -21.61
N ALA A 847 -15.22 2.81 -20.50
CA ALA A 847 -15.28 4.20 -20.08
C ALA A 847 -14.28 5.05 -20.87
N ALA A 848 -13.00 4.70 -20.85
CA ALA A 848 -11.93 5.38 -21.59
C ALA A 848 -12.32 5.54 -23.07
N ALA A 849 -12.65 4.44 -23.74
CA ALA A 849 -13.14 4.44 -25.13
C ALA A 849 -14.51 5.14 -25.38
N THR A 850 -15.11 5.80 -24.38
CA THR A 850 -16.30 6.65 -24.53
C THR A 850 -16.28 8.00 -23.78
N MET A 851 -15.18 8.36 -23.12
CA MET A 851 -14.94 9.70 -22.58
C MET A 851 -14.58 10.62 -23.76
N PHE A 852 -15.49 11.52 -24.12
CA PHE A 852 -15.40 12.41 -25.29
C PHE A 852 -15.80 13.86 -24.97
N SER A 853 -15.66 14.23 -23.70
CA SER A 853 -15.82 15.57 -23.12
C SER A 853 -15.70 15.48 -21.60
N ASP A 854 -15.12 16.49 -20.98
CA ASP A 854 -15.16 16.81 -19.55
C ASP A 854 -16.52 16.46 -18.92
N THR A 855 -16.51 15.44 -18.04
CA THR A 855 -17.74 14.81 -17.52
C THR A 855 -17.72 14.71 -16.00
N VAL A 856 -18.65 15.42 -15.37
CA VAL A 856 -18.81 15.44 -13.91
C VAL A 856 -19.62 14.23 -13.42
N TYR A 857 -19.04 13.43 -12.54
CA TYR A 857 -19.67 12.23 -11.96
C TYR A 857 -19.95 12.38 -10.46
N GLU A 858 -21.24 12.38 -10.07
CA GLU A 858 -21.66 12.25 -8.65
C GLU A 858 -21.64 10.77 -8.22
N VAL A 859 -20.71 10.38 -7.34
CA VAL A 859 -20.53 8.99 -6.89
C VAL A 859 -20.79 8.85 -5.38
N PRO A 860 -21.90 8.20 -4.94
CA PRO A 860 -22.22 8.06 -3.53
C PRO A 860 -21.36 6.96 -2.88
N VAL A 861 -20.49 7.34 -1.95
CA VAL A 861 -19.57 6.42 -1.24
C VAL A 861 -19.99 6.27 0.22
N VAL A 862 -20.14 5.02 0.67
CA VAL A 862 -20.52 4.67 2.04
C VAL A 862 -19.37 3.91 2.70
N LEU A 863 -18.94 4.40 3.86
CA LEU A 863 -17.99 3.68 4.70
C LEU A 863 -18.71 2.89 5.78
N TYR A 864 -18.48 1.58 5.77
CA TYR A 864 -18.93 0.65 6.80
C TYR A 864 -17.79 0.31 7.77
N GLY A 865 -18.09 0.23 9.06
CA GLY A 865 -17.30 -0.50 10.06
C GLY A 865 -17.90 -1.88 10.30
N ASN A 866 -17.03 -2.88 10.50
CA ASN A 866 -17.35 -4.29 10.67
C ASN A 866 -18.29 -4.83 9.57
N GLY A 867 -18.16 -4.29 8.35
CA GLY A 867 -19.01 -4.58 7.19
C GLY A 867 -20.52 -4.28 7.36
N GLN A 868 -20.95 -3.56 8.40
CA GLN A 868 -22.39 -3.32 8.69
C GLN A 868 -22.77 -1.95 9.27
N VAL A 869 -21.83 -1.19 9.87
CA VAL A 869 -22.10 0.05 10.60
C VAL A 869 -21.70 1.26 9.77
N VAL A 870 -22.61 2.16 9.41
CA VAL A 870 -22.25 3.38 8.66
C VAL A 870 -21.54 4.37 9.57
N LEU A 871 -20.29 4.65 9.20
CA LEU A 871 -19.39 5.60 9.86
C LEU A 871 -19.24 6.90 9.05
N ALA A 872 -19.37 6.83 7.73
CA ALA A 872 -19.44 7.99 6.85
C ALA A 872 -20.26 7.69 5.58
N ASN A 873 -20.72 8.75 4.91
CA ASN A 873 -21.44 8.71 3.64
C ASN A 873 -21.23 10.04 2.91
N TRP A 874 -20.64 10.00 1.73
CA TRP A 874 -20.35 11.16 0.89
C TRP A 874 -20.98 11.04 -0.49
N ASN A 875 -21.04 12.15 -1.22
CA ASN A 875 -21.00 12.12 -2.67
C ASN A 875 -19.61 12.62 -3.06
N LEU A 876 -18.83 11.81 -3.76
CA LEU A 876 -17.63 12.29 -4.46
C LEU A 876 -18.08 12.96 -5.77
N ILE A 877 -17.35 13.99 -6.20
CA ILE A 877 -17.65 14.74 -7.42
C ILE A 877 -16.39 14.71 -8.27
N PHE A 878 -16.28 13.69 -9.11
CA PHE A 878 -15.14 13.55 -10.01
C PHE A 878 -15.34 14.46 -11.21
N VAL A 879 -14.28 15.17 -11.61
CA VAL A 879 -14.16 15.82 -12.90
C VAL A 879 -13.11 15.02 -13.64
N VAL A 880 -13.54 14.25 -14.65
CA VAL A 880 -12.60 13.64 -15.61
C VAL A 880 -12.35 14.71 -16.66
N THR A 881 -11.13 15.23 -16.69
CA THR A 881 -10.56 16.04 -17.78
C THR A 881 -10.11 15.12 -18.91
N LEU A 882 -9.68 15.66 -20.04
CA LEU A 882 -9.19 14.87 -21.19
C LEU A 882 -7.82 15.39 -21.65
N SER A 883 -6.80 15.07 -20.85
CA SER A 883 -5.39 14.96 -21.23
C SER A 883 -4.68 14.03 -20.22
N PRO A 884 -3.45 13.55 -20.46
CA PRO A 884 -3.00 12.19 -20.11
C PRO A 884 -3.00 11.81 -18.61
#